data_AF-A0A0J8QLR7-F1
#
_entry.id   AF-A0A0J8QLR7-F1
#
_cell.length_a   1.000
_cell.length_b   1.000
_cell.length_c   1.000
_cell.angle_alpha   90.00
_cell.angle_beta   90.00
_cell.angle_gamma   90.00
#
_symmetry.space_group_name_H-M   'P 1'
#
loop_
_entity.id
_entity.type
_entity.pdbx_description
1 polymer ?
#
loop_
_entity_poly.entity_id
_entity_poly.type
_entity_poly.pdbx_seq_one_letter_code
_entity_poly.pdbx_strand_id
1 'polypeptide(L)'
;MDDRLKGPISGPLILLFGSLPLSFDEASFTELRKTVIEADSHDWILKAIAELPQCWRTIIAALPNLEDWSALNQLENLDFAFRTGQQLKIPFLLPNALLIPLAVISHLAQYTAFLHSNQLDLDNKSDHLLDSKHGAETLGFCTGLLSAFAVSSATHREEFVKYGAVAVRLGLLIGMVVDSQDRESELGTSKSLATLCNTAESAEEVLRVLKHFPEAYVSVNYDEYRVTVTAASSTVSKLQQQLKSSGVMVSEVGLFGRFHAECHRPQLSSLVEFCNTHPEFQLPDASQLVIPTRSNSGGELITKGTLHSHALTSILVEPPQWYRTFSTVRAGSLNDKNAAIFSFGSERCIPPSLMRRLSQQVVYVADRDLTNGQFEGLQKDQRTYSDNDIAVVGKSQHREVPKERFGFETAFRDTDPKRKWFGNFVNGHDIGEGIAAVFLKKASAAIADGDQILGVIAATAVQQNQNCTPIFVPNVPSLSSLFCAVRNQARIKPAEISVVEAHGTGTAVGDPAEYDSIRKALGGPARTGPLMLGSVKGLVGHIECTSGIVSIIKVLLMIQKSMIPPQASFNTINPAIDATPADNMSIPTKLQAWNTDFKAALINNYGASGSNASMVITQPLVPRSKTAPESPIEVAAGTKFPFWFCGLDDQSLRRYSEAFRKFIAGQSSSTKGLSLSNISFNLARQSNRSLERSLMFSVRSVDELLQKLEMFEKGDMSVASAATTAQPRPVVLCFGGQVSTFIGLDPNVYKRVAILQKHLDTVDAAARSLGAGSIFPSIFERSPIQDTVKLQLILFAMQYACAHSWIDSGIQPAAVVGHSFGELTALCVSQILSLEDSLRMVVSRATLVRDAWSGDKGAMIAVEADVEDVEKLLSESSKNCPGEIPASIACYNGPRSFTIAGSTASIEAVAASISTPAFSSMRAKRLNVTNAFHCALLDPLLEQLEQGSKNLNFGEPIIPMERATEFPHQEKLTPRFVSDHIRSPVFFHHAVERLSKRHLSCIFLEAGSNSTITSMASRALGNPGSSHFHAVNITCDNGINNLTDTTLSLWRAGLKVDHWPHQTAQTKEHTPLLLPPYQFDKVSHWIELRGPPKVSSTPTLPKEEEERVPDQLLTFVGYQDGRKRLAKFQINTMISKYDRLIVGHVIAETEPICPSTVQLDLVVEAIRNLRPDLMAAKLMPQIHGVQNQSPICINAARAVWIEVNEDDTSTAPSWNFEVFSTDLANSTLKTLHTTGKVLFRPSDDLMIKLEFARLSG
;
A
#
# COMPACT_ATOMS: atom_id res chain seq x y z
N MET A 1 1.86 5.91 -18.14
CA MET A 1 1.62 4.55 -17.59
C MET A 1 0.24 4.15 -18.06
N ASP A 2 0.09 2.93 -18.60
CA ASP A 2 -1.03 2.49 -19.45
C ASP A 2 -2.44 2.81 -18.92
N ASP A 3 -3.11 3.76 -19.58
CA ASP A 3 -4.46 4.27 -19.29
C ASP A 3 -5.60 3.39 -19.86
N ARG A 4 -5.30 2.28 -20.55
CA ARG A 4 -6.30 1.46 -21.27
C ARG A 4 -7.22 0.62 -20.37
N LEU A 5 -7.08 0.72 -19.06
CA LEU A 5 -7.80 -0.11 -18.08
C LEU A 5 -8.77 0.67 -17.18
N LYS A 6 -8.90 1.98 -17.39
CA LYS A 6 -9.89 2.83 -16.70
C LYS A 6 -11.15 3.09 -17.54
N GLY A 7 -11.29 2.39 -18.67
CA GLY A 7 -12.46 2.40 -19.55
C GLY A 7 -12.89 0.97 -19.92
N PRO A 8 -14.10 0.78 -20.49
CA PRO A 8 -14.60 -0.54 -20.87
C PRO A 8 -13.67 -1.22 -21.88
N ILE A 9 -13.32 -2.49 -21.62
CA ILE A 9 -12.52 -3.33 -22.52
C ILE A 9 -13.30 -3.47 -23.83
N SER A 10 -12.75 -2.96 -24.93
CA SER A 10 -13.47 -2.81 -26.21
C SER A 10 -12.92 -3.66 -27.36
N GLY A 11 -12.02 -4.61 -27.08
CA GLY A 11 -11.42 -5.52 -28.06
C GLY A 11 -11.14 -6.93 -27.50
N PRO A 12 -10.58 -7.85 -28.32
CA PRO A 12 -10.32 -9.24 -27.93
C PRO A 12 -9.45 -9.36 -26.68
N LEU A 13 -9.78 -10.30 -25.81
CA LEU A 13 -9.16 -10.47 -24.50
C LEU A 13 -8.38 -11.79 -24.43
N ILE A 14 -7.07 -11.72 -24.18
CA ILE A 14 -6.25 -12.90 -23.94
C ILE A 14 -5.91 -13.01 -22.45
N LEU A 15 -6.44 -14.04 -21.81
CA LEU A 15 -6.14 -14.39 -20.42
C LEU A 15 -4.97 -15.38 -20.41
N LEU A 16 -3.76 -14.86 -20.20
CA LEU A 16 -2.51 -15.61 -20.23
C LEU A 16 -2.09 -16.05 -18.83
N PHE A 17 -1.96 -17.35 -18.61
CA PHE A 17 -1.47 -17.93 -17.37
C PHE A 17 -0.02 -18.41 -17.54
N GLY A 18 0.87 -17.85 -16.72
CA GLY A 18 2.31 -18.09 -16.78
C GLY A 18 2.73 -19.52 -16.42
N SER A 19 4.02 -19.79 -16.57
CA SER A 19 4.64 -21.06 -16.17
C SER A 19 4.93 -21.11 -14.68
N LEU A 20 5.53 -22.22 -14.24
CA LEU A 20 6.08 -22.37 -12.90
C LEU A 20 7.07 -21.24 -12.58
N PRO A 21 7.01 -20.61 -11.40
CA PRO A 21 7.96 -19.59 -10.98
C PRO A 21 9.37 -20.16 -10.87
N LEU A 22 10.33 -19.48 -11.52
CA LEU A 22 11.76 -19.82 -11.50
C LEU A 22 12.43 -19.37 -10.19
N SER A 23 11.76 -18.50 -9.44
CA SER A 23 12.12 -18.12 -8.08
C SER A 23 10.85 -18.04 -7.23
N PHE A 24 10.80 -18.82 -6.16
CA PHE A 24 9.73 -18.76 -5.16
C PHE A 24 10.37 -18.81 -3.78
N ASP A 25 10.22 -17.74 -3.02
CA ASP A 25 10.83 -17.53 -1.71
C ASP A 25 9.78 -17.26 -0.62
N GLU A 26 10.23 -17.10 0.63
CA GLU A 26 9.34 -16.83 1.77
C GLU A 26 8.51 -15.55 1.57
N ALA A 27 9.06 -14.55 0.88
CA ALA A 27 8.34 -13.32 0.58
C ALA A 27 7.19 -13.58 -0.41
N SER A 28 7.45 -14.35 -1.48
CA SER A 28 6.45 -14.77 -2.46
C SER A 28 5.34 -15.60 -1.82
N PHE A 29 5.71 -16.51 -0.90
CA PHE A 29 4.74 -17.29 -0.12
C PHE A 29 3.88 -16.43 0.79
N THR A 30 4.51 -15.51 1.54
CA THR A 30 3.82 -14.60 2.47
C THR A 30 2.80 -13.73 1.72
N GLU A 31 3.18 -13.21 0.55
CA GLU A 31 2.30 -12.40 -0.29
C GLU A 31 1.12 -13.21 -0.82
N LEU A 32 1.38 -14.42 -1.33
CA LEU A 32 0.32 -15.32 -1.80
C LEU A 32 -0.67 -15.67 -0.68
N ARG A 33 -0.14 -15.99 0.51
CA ARG A 33 -0.94 -16.29 1.69
C ARG A 33 -1.81 -15.09 2.08
N LYS A 34 -1.24 -13.89 2.09
CA LYS A 34 -1.96 -12.64 2.35
C LYS A 34 -3.14 -12.48 1.39
N THR A 35 -2.89 -12.59 0.08
CA THR A 35 -3.93 -12.48 -0.96
C THR A 35 -5.07 -13.51 -0.78
N VAL A 36 -4.72 -14.74 -0.39
CA VAL A 36 -5.72 -15.81 -0.20
C VAL A 36 -6.57 -15.59 1.06
N ILE A 37 -6.03 -14.99 2.12
CA ILE A 37 -6.75 -14.85 3.40
C ILE A 37 -7.55 -13.55 3.49
N GLU A 38 -7.14 -12.49 2.80
CA GLU A 38 -7.79 -11.18 2.89
C GLU A 38 -9.13 -11.09 2.15
N ALA A 39 -9.45 -12.05 1.26
CA ALA A 39 -10.67 -12.04 0.48
C ALA A 39 -11.54 -13.26 0.78
N ASP A 40 -12.76 -13.03 1.29
CA ASP A 40 -13.77 -14.07 1.52
C ASP A 40 -14.08 -14.91 0.26
N SER A 41 -13.82 -14.35 -0.93
CA SER A 41 -13.97 -15.06 -2.20
C SER A 41 -12.96 -16.20 -2.40
N HIS A 42 -11.92 -16.30 -1.58
CA HIS A 42 -10.86 -17.29 -1.65
C HIS A 42 -10.98 -18.43 -0.61
N ASP A 43 -12.06 -18.50 0.18
CA ASP A 43 -12.26 -19.59 1.17
C ASP A 43 -12.12 -21.01 0.58
N TRP A 44 -12.53 -21.18 -0.67
CA TRP A 44 -12.39 -22.44 -1.37
C TRP A 44 -10.93 -22.85 -1.61
N ILE A 45 -10.01 -21.88 -1.72
CA ILE A 45 -8.57 -22.12 -1.86
C ILE A 45 -8.03 -22.72 -0.57
N LEU A 46 -8.40 -22.14 0.58
CA LEU A 46 -8.02 -22.68 1.90
C LEU A 46 -8.53 -24.11 2.07
N LYS A 47 -9.77 -24.38 1.62
CA LYS A 47 -10.33 -25.73 1.62
C LYS A 47 -9.55 -26.68 0.67
N ALA A 48 -9.21 -26.23 -0.53
CA ALA A 48 -8.43 -27.03 -1.48
C ALA A 48 -7.03 -27.37 -0.92
N ILE A 49 -6.35 -26.42 -0.28
CA ILE A 49 -5.06 -26.65 0.41
C ILE A 49 -5.21 -27.67 1.53
N ALA A 50 -6.25 -27.54 2.36
CA ALA A 50 -6.54 -28.46 3.46
C ALA A 50 -6.80 -29.90 2.99
N GLU A 51 -7.30 -30.08 1.77
CA GLU A 51 -7.59 -31.38 1.18
C GLU A 51 -6.35 -32.05 0.55
N LEU A 52 -5.25 -31.32 0.31
CA LEU A 52 -4.07 -31.85 -0.37
C LEU A 52 -3.43 -33.07 0.34
N PRO A 53 -3.28 -33.11 1.68
CA PRO A 53 -2.79 -34.30 2.37
C PRO A 53 -3.67 -35.54 2.12
N GLN A 54 -5.00 -35.36 2.02
CA GLN A 54 -5.90 -36.46 1.71
C GLN A 54 -5.81 -36.87 0.24
N CYS A 55 -5.70 -35.89 -0.67
CA CYS A 55 -5.49 -36.15 -2.10
C CYS A 55 -4.19 -36.94 -2.34
N TRP A 56 -3.11 -36.59 -1.63
CA TRP A 56 -1.85 -37.34 -1.66
C TRP A 56 -2.07 -38.81 -1.28
N ARG A 57 -2.83 -39.08 -0.20
CA ARG A 57 -3.15 -40.47 0.23
C ARG A 57 -3.94 -41.23 -0.85
N THR A 58 -4.89 -40.56 -1.52
CA THR A 58 -5.64 -41.14 -2.64
C THR A 58 -4.72 -41.47 -3.83
N ILE A 59 -3.80 -40.57 -4.18
CA ILE A 59 -2.84 -40.77 -5.27
C ILE A 59 -1.95 -41.97 -4.97
N ILE A 60 -1.34 -42.04 -3.78
CA ILE A 60 -0.44 -43.15 -3.42
C ILE A 60 -1.16 -44.50 -3.36
N ALA A 61 -2.43 -44.52 -2.92
CA ALA A 61 -3.22 -45.75 -2.92
C ALA A 61 -3.41 -46.34 -4.33
N ALA A 62 -3.54 -45.49 -5.35
CA ALA A 62 -3.72 -45.91 -6.74
C ALA A 62 -2.39 -46.03 -7.52
N LEU A 63 -1.40 -45.21 -7.18
CA LEU A 63 -0.08 -45.10 -7.83
C LEU A 63 1.05 -45.18 -6.78
N PRO A 64 1.32 -46.37 -6.22
CA PRO A 64 2.27 -46.54 -5.11
C PRO A 64 3.72 -46.15 -5.46
N ASN A 65 4.07 -46.16 -6.74
CA ASN A 65 5.39 -45.76 -7.22
C ASN A 65 5.71 -44.26 -7.01
N LEU A 66 4.71 -43.45 -6.63
CA LEU A 66 4.90 -42.02 -6.34
C LEU A 66 5.12 -41.73 -4.85
N GLU A 67 5.27 -42.75 -4.00
CA GLU A 67 5.30 -42.60 -2.54
C GLU A 67 6.44 -41.67 -2.05
N ASP A 68 6.05 -40.64 -1.30
CA ASP A 68 6.95 -39.74 -0.57
C ASP A 68 6.34 -39.24 0.74
N TRP A 69 6.67 -39.88 1.86
CA TRP A 69 6.20 -39.44 3.18
C TRP A 69 6.69 -38.05 3.57
N SER A 70 7.79 -37.55 2.97
CA SER A 70 8.23 -36.18 3.20
C SER A 70 7.28 -35.17 2.56
N ALA A 71 6.73 -35.47 1.38
CA ALA A 71 5.74 -34.63 0.71
C ALA A 71 4.45 -34.51 1.54
N LEU A 72 3.98 -35.60 2.18
CA LEU A 72 2.82 -35.55 3.06
C LEU A 72 3.02 -34.59 4.23
N ASN A 73 4.14 -34.70 4.94
CA ASN A 73 4.47 -33.81 6.06
C ASN A 73 4.56 -32.34 5.60
N GLN A 74 5.10 -32.11 4.40
CA GLN A 74 5.21 -30.77 3.81
C GLN A 74 3.85 -30.19 3.42
N LEU A 75 2.91 -31.00 2.91
CA LEU A 75 1.54 -30.57 2.62
C LEU A 75 0.75 -30.24 3.90
N GLU A 76 0.93 -31.04 4.97
CA GLU A 76 0.33 -30.75 6.28
C GLU A 76 0.90 -29.45 6.88
N ASN A 77 2.22 -29.22 6.72
CA ASN A 77 2.86 -27.95 7.08
C ASN A 77 2.35 -26.77 6.23
N LEU A 78 2.02 -27.00 4.95
CA LEU A 78 1.50 -25.98 4.06
C LEU A 78 0.11 -25.50 4.50
N ASP A 79 -0.83 -26.42 4.75
CA ASP A 79 -2.15 -26.08 5.31
C ASP A 79 -2.02 -25.34 6.64
N PHE A 80 -1.16 -25.85 7.53
CA PHE A 80 -0.89 -25.20 8.81
C PHE A 80 -0.34 -23.78 8.65
N ALA A 81 0.60 -23.56 7.74
CA ALA A 81 1.18 -22.24 7.47
C ALA A 81 0.14 -21.25 6.93
N PHE A 82 -0.71 -21.67 5.99
CA PHE A 82 -1.83 -20.84 5.51
C PHE A 82 -2.77 -20.48 6.66
N ARG A 83 -3.20 -21.43 7.49
CA ARG A 83 -4.14 -21.14 8.60
C ARG A 83 -3.55 -20.28 9.71
N THR A 84 -2.30 -20.52 10.11
CA THR A 84 -1.73 -19.94 11.33
C THR A 84 -0.85 -18.71 11.09
N GLY A 85 -0.36 -18.52 9.87
CA GLY A 85 0.58 -17.43 9.56
C GLY A 85 2.00 -17.67 10.04
N GLN A 86 2.31 -18.89 10.48
CA GLN A 86 3.69 -19.30 10.69
C GLN A 86 4.42 -19.48 9.37
N GLN A 87 5.73 -19.25 9.39
CA GLN A 87 6.60 -19.48 8.23
C GLN A 87 6.56 -20.94 7.79
N LEU A 88 6.75 -21.17 6.50
CA LEU A 88 6.90 -22.52 5.96
C LEU A 88 8.17 -23.15 6.56
N LYS A 89 8.00 -24.19 7.37
CA LYS A 89 9.11 -24.97 7.95
C LYS A 89 9.74 -25.91 6.91
N ILE A 90 10.00 -25.40 5.70
CA ILE A 90 10.58 -26.10 4.54
C ILE A 90 11.64 -25.18 3.91
N PRO A 91 12.86 -25.65 3.60
CA PRO A 91 13.87 -24.83 2.95
C PRO A 91 13.41 -24.38 1.55
N PHE A 92 13.74 -23.13 1.19
CA PHE A 92 13.36 -22.56 -0.10
C PHE A 92 14.20 -23.10 -1.25
N LEU A 93 13.64 -24.18 -1.79
CA LEU A 93 13.67 -24.75 -3.13
C LEU A 93 12.54 -25.78 -3.07
N LEU A 94 11.30 -25.29 -3.15
CA LEU A 94 10.12 -26.12 -2.85
C LEU A 94 10.02 -27.29 -3.83
N PRO A 95 9.67 -28.50 -3.37
CA PRO A 95 9.34 -29.60 -4.26
C PRO A 95 8.18 -29.24 -5.19
N ASN A 96 8.16 -29.79 -6.40
CA ASN A 96 7.12 -29.48 -7.38
C ASN A 96 5.73 -29.89 -6.88
N ALA A 97 5.63 -30.90 -6.02
CA ALA A 97 4.42 -31.30 -5.33
C ALA A 97 3.77 -30.17 -4.51
N LEU A 98 4.55 -29.16 -4.09
CA LEU A 98 4.06 -27.94 -3.42
C LEU A 98 4.06 -26.73 -4.35
N LEU A 99 5.12 -26.57 -5.15
CA LEU A 99 5.32 -25.38 -5.97
C LEU A 99 4.28 -25.24 -7.09
N ILE A 100 3.87 -26.36 -7.72
CA ILE A 100 2.88 -26.33 -8.79
C ILE A 100 1.49 -25.94 -8.24
N PRO A 101 0.96 -26.56 -7.17
CA PRO A 101 -0.26 -26.08 -6.51
C PRO A 101 -0.22 -24.59 -6.16
N LEU A 102 0.89 -24.10 -5.58
CA LEU A 102 1.02 -22.69 -5.21
C LEU A 102 1.02 -21.74 -6.42
N ALA A 103 1.65 -22.14 -7.53
CA ALA A 103 1.59 -21.38 -8.77
C ALA A 103 0.15 -21.30 -9.31
N VAL A 104 -0.59 -22.41 -9.31
CA VAL A 104 -2.00 -22.44 -9.73
C VAL A 104 -2.87 -21.57 -8.82
N ILE A 105 -2.67 -21.63 -7.51
CA ILE A 105 -3.38 -20.78 -6.54
C ILE A 105 -3.08 -19.31 -6.79
N SER A 106 -1.82 -18.94 -7.03
CA SER A 106 -1.42 -17.57 -7.35
C SER A 106 -2.13 -17.06 -8.60
N HIS A 107 -2.15 -17.86 -9.67
CA HIS A 107 -2.86 -17.52 -10.91
C HIS A 107 -4.36 -17.27 -10.69
N LEU A 108 -5.05 -18.17 -9.97
CA LEU A 108 -6.49 -18.11 -9.77
C LEU A 108 -6.91 -17.00 -8.79
N ALA A 109 -6.09 -16.70 -7.79
CA ALA A 109 -6.27 -15.55 -6.92
C ALA A 109 -6.11 -14.24 -7.70
N GLN A 110 -5.08 -14.13 -8.55
CA GLN A 110 -4.88 -12.97 -9.42
C GLN A 110 -6.01 -12.80 -10.45
N TYR A 111 -6.55 -13.91 -10.99
CA TYR A 111 -7.72 -13.88 -11.87
C TYR A 111 -8.97 -13.35 -11.15
N THR A 112 -9.21 -13.81 -9.93
CA THR A 112 -10.33 -13.30 -9.10
C THR A 112 -10.20 -11.80 -8.81
N ALA A 113 -8.98 -11.34 -8.51
CA ALA A 113 -8.70 -9.91 -8.32
C ALA A 113 -8.85 -9.10 -9.62
N PHE A 114 -8.51 -9.69 -10.78
CA PHE A 114 -8.77 -9.09 -12.09
C PHE A 114 -10.27 -8.92 -12.34
N LEU A 115 -11.09 -9.93 -12.06
CA LEU A 115 -12.55 -9.84 -12.20
C LEU A 115 -13.10 -8.70 -11.35
N HIS A 116 -12.71 -8.64 -10.07
CA HIS A 116 -13.15 -7.59 -9.16
C HIS A 116 -12.72 -6.18 -9.61
N SER A 117 -11.46 -6.02 -10.02
CA SER A 117 -10.91 -4.73 -10.47
C SER A 117 -11.58 -4.17 -11.72
N ASN A 118 -12.16 -5.05 -12.54
CA ASN A 118 -12.90 -4.67 -13.75
C ASN A 118 -14.42 -4.70 -13.56
N GLN A 119 -14.91 -4.87 -12.32
CA GLN A 119 -16.34 -5.00 -11.99
C GLN A 119 -17.05 -6.10 -12.79
N LEU A 120 -16.36 -7.21 -13.05
CA LEU A 120 -16.92 -8.38 -13.72
C LEU A 120 -17.39 -9.37 -12.67
N ASP A 121 -18.65 -9.79 -12.75
CA ASP A 121 -19.21 -10.82 -11.87
C ASP A 121 -19.48 -12.11 -12.66
N LEU A 122 -18.89 -13.23 -12.20
CA LEU A 122 -19.08 -14.54 -12.81
C LEU A 122 -20.54 -15.02 -12.72
N ASP A 123 -21.32 -14.54 -11.75
CA ASP A 123 -22.71 -14.95 -11.57
C ASP A 123 -23.68 -14.04 -12.34
N ASN A 124 -23.20 -12.92 -12.89
CA ASN A 124 -24.00 -11.97 -13.65
C ASN A 124 -23.93 -12.27 -15.16
N LYS A 125 -24.97 -12.92 -15.69
CA LYS A 125 -25.09 -13.26 -17.13
C LYS A 125 -25.07 -12.05 -18.09
N SER A 126 -25.19 -10.83 -17.58
CA SER A 126 -25.12 -9.59 -18.38
C SER A 126 -23.71 -9.02 -18.56
N ASP A 127 -22.70 -9.55 -17.85
CA ASP A 127 -21.28 -9.19 -18.00
C ASP A 127 -20.65 -9.95 -19.19
N HIS A 128 -21.12 -9.61 -20.39
CA HIS A 128 -20.84 -10.27 -21.67
C HIS A 128 -19.36 -10.27 -22.13
N LEU A 129 -18.42 -9.69 -21.36
CA LEU A 129 -17.01 -9.54 -21.71
C LEU A 129 -16.19 -10.85 -21.68
N LEU A 130 -16.66 -11.87 -20.96
CA LEU A 130 -15.97 -13.15 -20.79
C LEU A 130 -16.59 -14.29 -21.62
N ASP A 131 -17.63 -14.03 -22.40
CA ASP A 131 -18.22 -15.02 -23.32
C ASP A 131 -17.37 -15.10 -24.61
N SER A 132 -17.10 -16.32 -25.07
CA SER A 132 -16.51 -16.64 -26.39
C SER A 132 -17.08 -15.83 -27.56
N LYS A 133 -18.35 -15.42 -27.50
CA LYS A 133 -19.02 -14.59 -28.52
C LYS A 133 -18.43 -13.17 -28.66
N HIS A 134 -17.69 -12.68 -27.66
CA HIS A 134 -17.13 -11.32 -27.61
C HIS A 134 -15.60 -11.29 -27.72
N GLY A 135 -14.94 -12.43 -28.00
CA GLY A 135 -13.52 -12.48 -28.38
C GLY A 135 -12.53 -12.72 -27.23
N ALA A 136 -12.96 -13.31 -26.11
CA ALA A 136 -12.07 -13.76 -25.05
C ALA A 136 -11.48 -15.15 -25.35
N GLU A 137 -10.19 -15.35 -25.07
CA GLU A 137 -9.51 -16.65 -25.15
C GLU A 137 -8.56 -16.84 -23.95
N THR A 138 -8.39 -18.08 -23.47
CA THR A 138 -7.37 -18.41 -22.47
C THR A 138 -6.13 -19.03 -23.11
N LEU A 139 -4.97 -18.75 -22.54
CA LEU A 139 -3.70 -19.36 -22.91
C LEU A 139 -2.93 -19.69 -21.65
N GLY A 140 -2.38 -20.90 -21.52
CA GLY A 140 -1.59 -21.30 -20.37
C GLY A 140 -0.27 -21.92 -20.79
N PHE A 141 0.84 -21.48 -20.21
CA PHE A 141 2.16 -22.03 -20.54
C PHE A 141 2.66 -23.00 -19.46
N CYS A 142 3.05 -24.21 -19.87
CA CYS A 142 3.45 -25.28 -18.95
C CYS A 142 2.34 -25.50 -17.89
N THR A 143 2.66 -25.39 -16.60
CA THR A 143 1.71 -25.54 -15.49
C THR A 143 0.57 -24.51 -15.49
N GLY A 144 0.74 -23.37 -16.18
CA GLY A 144 -0.33 -22.40 -16.42
C GLY A 144 -1.53 -22.96 -17.18
N LEU A 145 -1.38 -24.08 -17.91
CA LEU A 145 -2.49 -24.78 -18.54
C LEU A 145 -3.56 -25.20 -17.53
N LEU A 146 -3.18 -25.57 -16.30
CA LEU A 146 -4.13 -25.96 -15.26
C LEU A 146 -5.07 -24.80 -14.91
N SER A 147 -4.51 -23.60 -14.74
CA SER A 147 -5.29 -22.38 -14.47
C SER A 147 -6.11 -21.96 -15.68
N ALA A 148 -5.53 -22.03 -16.89
CA ALA A 148 -6.24 -21.71 -18.13
C ALA A 148 -7.45 -22.62 -18.35
N PHE A 149 -7.32 -23.93 -18.06
CA PHE A 149 -8.39 -24.91 -18.19
C PHE A 149 -9.47 -24.74 -17.12
N ALA A 150 -9.10 -24.40 -15.88
CA ALA A 150 -10.07 -24.10 -14.84
C ALA A 150 -10.93 -22.89 -15.21
N VAL A 151 -10.30 -21.81 -15.68
CA VAL A 151 -10.99 -20.58 -16.10
C VAL A 151 -11.83 -20.79 -17.36
N SER A 152 -11.31 -21.51 -18.36
CA SER A 152 -12.05 -21.75 -19.60
C SER A 152 -13.27 -22.65 -19.45
N SER A 153 -13.31 -23.42 -18.37
CA SER A 153 -14.37 -24.39 -18.08
C SER A 153 -15.52 -23.82 -17.25
N ALA A 154 -15.34 -22.65 -16.63
CA ALA A 154 -16.27 -22.13 -15.66
C ALA A 154 -17.22 -21.08 -16.26
N THR A 155 -18.53 -21.33 -16.19
CA THR A 155 -19.56 -20.33 -16.56
C THR A 155 -19.99 -19.45 -15.39
N HIS A 156 -19.86 -19.94 -14.16
CA HIS A 156 -20.28 -19.26 -12.94
C HIS A 156 -19.35 -19.60 -11.77
N ARG A 157 -19.55 -18.94 -10.63
CA ARG A 157 -18.62 -19.01 -9.50
C ARG A 157 -18.44 -20.42 -8.93
N GLU A 158 -19.50 -21.21 -8.82
CA GLU A 158 -19.39 -22.59 -8.30
C GLU A 158 -18.55 -23.49 -9.21
N GLU A 159 -18.70 -23.37 -10.54
CA GLU A 159 -17.85 -24.10 -11.49
C GLU A 159 -16.40 -23.64 -11.42
N PHE A 160 -16.17 -22.33 -11.28
CA PHE A 160 -14.82 -21.78 -11.08
C PHE A 160 -14.16 -22.35 -9.82
N VAL A 161 -14.89 -22.40 -8.71
CA VAL A 161 -14.42 -23.01 -7.45
C VAL A 161 -14.12 -24.50 -7.64
N LYS A 162 -15.04 -25.23 -8.29
CA LYS A 162 -14.89 -26.67 -8.56
C LYS A 162 -13.65 -26.96 -9.40
N TYR A 163 -13.54 -26.34 -10.58
CA TYR A 163 -12.45 -26.61 -11.51
C TYR A 163 -11.13 -25.99 -11.05
N GLY A 164 -11.17 -24.88 -10.30
CA GLY A 164 -10.01 -24.33 -9.60
C GLY A 164 -9.42 -25.32 -8.59
N ALA A 165 -10.26 -25.95 -7.75
CA ALA A 165 -9.81 -26.97 -6.82
C ALA A 165 -9.23 -28.21 -7.54
N VAL A 166 -9.86 -28.65 -8.64
CA VAL A 166 -9.33 -29.74 -9.49
C VAL A 166 -7.95 -29.37 -10.05
N ALA A 167 -7.76 -28.16 -10.56
CA ALA A 167 -6.49 -27.70 -11.10
C ALA A 167 -5.37 -27.71 -10.05
N VAL A 168 -5.67 -27.33 -8.81
CA VAL A 168 -4.73 -27.38 -7.68
C VAL A 168 -4.33 -28.83 -7.36
N ARG A 169 -5.29 -29.77 -7.33
CA ARG A 169 -5.04 -31.21 -7.09
C ARG A 169 -4.27 -31.87 -8.24
N LEU A 170 -4.58 -31.53 -9.50
CA LEU A 170 -3.79 -31.96 -10.66
C LEU A 170 -2.34 -31.43 -10.59
N GLY A 171 -2.16 -30.21 -10.06
CA GLY A 171 -0.85 -29.65 -9.78
C GLY A 171 -0.04 -30.49 -8.80
N LEU A 172 -0.67 -31.00 -7.73
CA LEU A 172 -0.05 -31.93 -6.79
C LEU A 172 0.37 -33.24 -7.49
N LEU A 173 -0.53 -33.86 -8.27
CA LEU A 173 -0.24 -35.10 -8.99
C LEU A 173 0.95 -34.94 -9.96
N ILE A 174 0.95 -33.88 -10.77
CA ILE A 174 2.05 -33.58 -11.69
C ILE A 174 3.36 -33.35 -10.92
N GLY A 175 3.30 -32.59 -9.83
CA GLY A 175 4.47 -32.31 -9.01
C GLY A 175 5.08 -33.58 -8.41
N MET A 176 4.25 -34.50 -7.92
CA MET A 176 4.69 -35.80 -7.40
C MET A 176 5.37 -36.64 -8.48
N VAL A 177 4.83 -36.67 -9.71
CA VAL A 177 5.45 -37.40 -10.84
C VAL A 177 6.83 -36.82 -11.18
N VAL A 178 6.93 -35.49 -11.27
CA VAL A 178 8.19 -34.81 -11.58
C VAL A 178 9.23 -35.02 -10.47
N ASP A 179 8.83 -34.88 -9.21
CA ASP A 179 9.72 -35.05 -8.06
C ASP A 179 10.16 -36.52 -7.90
N SER A 180 9.29 -37.50 -8.18
CA SER A 180 9.64 -38.92 -8.12
C SER A 180 10.73 -39.28 -9.13
N GLN A 181 10.64 -38.76 -10.35
CA GLN A 181 11.61 -39.05 -11.39
C GLN A 181 13.02 -38.54 -11.05
N ASP A 182 13.13 -37.39 -10.39
CA ASP A 182 14.40 -36.84 -9.95
C ASP A 182 14.98 -37.59 -8.73
N ARG A 183 14.13 -38.15 -7.86
CA ARG A 183 14.56 -38.99 -6.73
C ARG A 183 15.12 -40.34 -7.18
N GLU A 184 14.55 -40.94 -8.23
CA GLU A 184 14.99 -42.24 -8.78
C GLU A 184 16.22 -42.13 -9.70
N SER A 185 16.64 -40.92 -10.06
CA SER A 185 17.76 -40.67 -10.99
C SER A 185 19.13 -40.90 -10.33
N GLU A 186 19.88 -41.91 -10.80
CA GLU A 186 21.28 -42.14 -10.40
C GLU A 186 22.22 -40.98 -10.78
N LEU A 187 21.81 -40.13 -11.73
CA LEU A 187 22.59 -39.00 -12.24
C LEU A 187 22.35 -37.70 -11.46
N GLY A 188 21.52 -37.74 -10.42
CA GLY A 188 21.13 -36.60 -9.59
C GLY A 188 19.94 -35.81 -10.12
N THR A 189 19.59 -34.73 -9.41
CA THR A 189 18.45 -33.86 -9.73
C THR A 189 18.61 -33.18 -11.08
N SER A 190 17.50 -32.90 -11.74
CA SER A 190 17.50 -32.26 -13.05
C SER A 190 17.64 -30.75 -12.92
N LYS A 191 18.45 -30.16 -13.81
CA LYS A 191 18.70 -28.73 -13.92
C LYS A 191 18.44 -28.25 -15.34
N SER A 192 18.02 -27.00 -15.47
CA SER A 192 17.65 -26.43 -16.76
C SER A 192 18.55 -25.25 -17.15
N LEU A 193 18.85 -25.15 -18.44
CA LEU A 193 19.71 -24.16 -19.05
C LEU A 193 18.91 -23.38 -20.10
N ALA A 194 18.74 -22.07 -19.91
CA ALA A 194 18.30 -21.18 -20.97
C ALA A 194 19.43 -21.01 -21.99
N THR A 195 19.14 -21.37 -23.23
CA THR A 195 20.10 -21.48 -24.33
C THR A 195 19.65 -20.54 -25.45
N LEU A 196 20.44 -19.49 -25.69
CA LEU A 196 20.18 -18.48 -26.72
C LEU A 196 21.12 -18.70 -27.90
N CYS A 197 20.51 -18.95 -29.05
CA CYS A 197 21.12 -19.11 -30.35
C CYS A 197 21.06 -17.78 -31.11
N ASN A 198 22.08 -17.45 -31.89
CA ASN A 198 22.12 -16.20 -32.66
C ASN A 198 21.82 -16.42 -34.16
N THR A 199 21.90 -17.67 -34.62
CA THR A 199 21.70 -18.10 -36.02
C THR A 199 21.02 -19.46 -36.06
N ALA A 200 20.40 -19.80 -37.20
CA ALA A 200 19.86 -21.14 -37.44
C ALA A 200 20.94 -22.25 -37.30
N GLU A 201 22.18 -21.95 -37.73
CA GLU A 201 23.32 -22.85 -37.57
C GLU A 201 23.64 -23.14 -36.09
N SER A 202 23.58 -22.12 -35.22
CA SER A 202 23.79 -22.31 -33.78
C SER A 202 22.67 -23.11 -33.10
N ALA A 203 21.44 -23.06 -33.62
CA ALA A 203 20.33 -23.90 -33.14
C ALA A 203 20.50 -25.37 -33.53
N GLU A 204 20.99 -25.66 -34.74
CA GLU A 204 21.39 -27.02 -35.13
C GLU A 204 22.54 -27.53 -34.26
N GLU A 205 23.47 -26.66 -33.89
CA GLU A 205 24.60 -27.03 -33.05
C GLU A 205 24.18 -27.43 -31.63
N VAL A 206 23.16 -26.77 -31.04
CA VAL A 206 22.55 -27.23 -29.77
C VAL A 206 22.09 -28.68 -29.89
N LEU A 207 21.37 -29.03 -30.97
CA LEU A 207 20.90 -30.40 -31.19
C LEU A 207 22.06 -31.39 -31.41
N ARG A 208 23.17 -30.97 -32.03
CA ARG A 208 24.38 -31.81 -32.17
C ARG A 208 25.07 -32.04 -30.84
N VAL A 209 25.22 -31.01 -30.01
CA VAL A 209 25.81 -31.14 -28.68
C VAL A 209 24.96 -32.06 -27.80
N LEU A 210 23.62 -31.94 -27.84
CA LEU A 210 22.72 -32.82 -27.08
C LEU A 210 22.86 -34.31 -27.42
N LYS A 211 23.26 -34.67 -28.65
CA LYS A 211 23.54 -36.09 -29.00
C LYS A 211 24.67 -36.71 -28.17
N HIS A 212 25.55 -35.90 -27.59
CA HIS A 212 26.63 -36.35 -26.71
C HIS A 212 26.18 -36.50 -25.24
N PHE A 213 24.95 -36.08 -24.92
CA PHE A 213 24.33 -36.14 -23.59
C PHE A 213 22.93 -36.76 -23.70
N PRO A 214 22.83 -38.10 -23.77
CA PRO A 214 21.56 -38.79 -24.04
C PRO A 214 20.44 -38.51 -23.02
N GLU A 215 20.80 -38.05 -21.82
CA GLU A 215 19.89 -37.65 -20.75
C GLU A 215 19.36 -36.20 -20.87
N ALA A 216 19.99 -35.39 -21.74
CA ALA A 216 19.66 -33.99 -21.95
C ALA A 216 18.69 -33.80 -23.14
N TYR A 217 17.74 -32.89 -23.01
CA TYR A 217 16.72 -32.66 -24.02
C TYR A 217 16.22 -31.21 -24.02
N VAL A 218 15.60 -30.78 -25.11
CA VAL A 218 14.92 -29.48 -25.19
C VAL A 218 13.58 -29.60 -24.48
N SER A 219 13.45 -28.94 -23.34
CA SER A 219 12.24 -28.95 -22.53
C SER A 219 11.27 -27.83 -22.90
N VAL A 220 11.72 -26.70 -23.45
CA VAL A 220 10.85 -25.59 -23.90
C VAL A 220 11.42 -24.92 -25.14
N ASN A 221 10.58 -24.69 -26.16
CA ASN A 221 10.90 -23.80 -27.28
C ASN A 221 10.34 -22.40 -26.96
N TYR A 222 11.16 -21.59 -26.29
CA TYR A 222 10.73 -20.36 -25.63
C TYR A 222 10.61 -19.17 -26.61
N ASP A 223 11.59 -18.99 -27.49
CA ASP A 223 11.61 -17.92 -28.51
C ASP A 223 12.18 -18.46 -29.83
N GLU A 224 12.14 -17.67 -30.91
CA GLU A 224 12.60 -18.06 -32.26
C GLU A 224 14.00 -18.68 -32.27
N TYR A 225 14.89 -18.16 -31.43
CA TYR A 225 16.25 -18.67 -31.26
C TYR A 225 16.59 -18.96 -29.79
N ARG A 226 15.59 -19.16 -28.92
CA ARG A 226 15.82 -19.45 -27.50
C ARG A 226 15.09 -20.71 -27.07
N VAL A 227 15.84 -21.66 -26.54
CA VAL A 227 15.32 -22.92 -26.02
C VAL A 227 15.77 -23.12 -24.58
N THR A 228 14.98 -23.85 -23.81
CA THR A 228 15.40 -24.37 -22.50
C THR A 228 15.82 -25.82 -22.68
N VAL A 229 17.01 -26.13 -22.19
CA VAL A 229 17.58 -27.48 -22.20
C VAL A 229 17.61 -28.00 -20.78
N THR A 230 17.05 -29.18 -20.54
CA THR A 230 17.07 -29.83 -19.22
C THR A 230 18.00 -31.03 -19.26
N ALA A 231 18.87 -31.16 -18.25
CA ALA A 231 19.87 -32.21 -18.13
C ALA A 231 20.07 -32.60 -16.66
N ALA A 232 20.79 -33.70 -16.41
CA ALA A 232 21.12 -34.13 -15.05
C ALA A 232 22.18 -33.23 -14.41
N SER A 233 22.09 -32.98 -13.10
CA SER A 233 23.03 -32.14 -12.37
C SER A 233 24.49 -32.61 -12.45
N SER A 234 24.74 -33.91 -12.60
CA SER A 234 26.08 -34.48 -12.78
C SER A 234 26.73 -34.12 -14.13
N THR A 235 25.95 -33.84 -15.17
CA THR A 235 26.44 -33.59 -16.54
C THR A 235 26.20 -32.16 -17.02
N VAL A 236 25.30 -31.41 -16.37
CA VAL A 236 24.89 -30.06 -16.80
C VAL A 236 26.05 -29.07 -16.94
N SER A 237 27.07 -29.13 -16.07
CA SER A 237 28.23 -28.24 -16.18
C SER A 237 29.08 -28.55 -17.42
N LYS A 238 29.23 -29.83 -17.78
CA LYS A 238 29.94 -30.26 -19.00
C LYS A 238 29.15 -29.87 -20.25
N LEU A 239 27.83 -30.08 -20.23
CA LEU A 239 26.92 -29.65 -21.28
C LEU A 239 26.99 -28.13 -21.49
N GLN A 240 26.93 -27.35 -20.42
CA GLN A 240 27.05 -25.89 -20.47
C GLN A 240 28.40 -25.45 -21.06
N GLN A 241 29.49 -26.13 -20.71
CA GLN A 241 30.82 -25.84 -21.26
C GLN A 241 30.89 -26.12 -22.76
N GLN A 242 30.35 -27.27 -23.23
CA GLN A 242 30.35 -27.63 -24.65
C GLN A 242 29.45 -26.71 -25.50
N LEU A 243 28.28 -26.32 -24.97
CA LEU A 243 27.42 -25.35 -25.65
C LEU A 243 28.11 -23.99 -25.77
N LYS A 244 28.77 -23.51 -24.69
CA LYS A 244 29.54 -22.26 -24.70
C LYS A 244 30.71 -22.29 -25.68
N SER A 245 31.45 -23.41 -25.77
CA SER A 245 32.55 -23.55 -26.73
C SER A 245 32.08 -23.53 -28.19
N SER A 246 30.80 -23.83 -28.42
CA SER A 246 30.16 -23.82 -29.74
C SER A 246 29.54 -22.45 -30.08
N GLY A 247 29.83 -21.41 -29.30
CA GLY A 247 29.34 -20.04 -29.53
C GLY A 247 27.90 -19.80 -29.07
N VAL A 248 27.30 -20.74 -28.33
CA VAL A 248 25.93 -20.62 -27.81
C VAL A 248 25.95 -19.96 -26.44
N MET A 249 25.06 -18.99 -26.21
CA MET A 249 24.92 -18.34 -24.91
C MET A 249 24.06 -19.21 -23.98
N VAL A 250 24.59 -19.54 -22.80
CA VAL A 250 23.93 -20.48 -21.88
C VAL A 250 23.99 -19.99 -20.43
N SER A 251 22.82 -19.94 -19.79
CA SER A 251 22.63 -19.62 -18.37
C SER A 251 21.74 -20.64 -17.69
N GLU A 252 22.09 -21.06 -16.47
CA GLU A 252 21.21 -21.89 -15.64
C GLU A 252 19.97 -21.10 -15.22
N VAL A 253 18.81 -21.77 -15.20
CA VAL A 253 17.53 -21.22 -14.72
C VAL A 253 17.04 -22.03 -13.53
N GLY A 254 16.28 -21.40 -12.63
CA GLY A 254 15.76 -22.03 -11.41
C GLY A 254 14.63 -23.04 -11.64
N LEU A 255 14.65 -23.78 -12.74
CA LEU A 255 13.70 -24.85 -13.05
C LEU A 255 14.35 -26.21 -12.75
N PHE A 256 13.74 -26.92 -11.78
CA PHE A 256 14.18 -28.22 -11.30
C PHE A 256 13.13 -29.29 -11.60
N GLY A 257 13.58 -30.48 -11.98
CA GLY A 257 12.70 -31.56 -12.41
C GLY A 257 12.58 -31.69 -13.93
N ARG A 258 12.21 -32.90 -14.37
CA ARG A 258 12.04 -33.25 -15.78
C ARG A 258 10.62 -32.97 -16.24
N PHE A 259 10.37 -31.77 -16.75
CA PHE A 259 9.12 -31.44 -17.45
C PHE A 259 9.24 -31.74 -18.94
N HIS A 260 8.12 -32.01 -19.61
CA HIS A 260 8.09 -32.22 -21.06
C HIS A 260 9.08 -33.29 -21.55
N ALA A 261 9.21 -34.37 -20.78
CA ALA A 261 10.19 -35.41 -20.97
C ALA A 261 9.54 -36.69 -21.48
N GLU A 262 10.11 -37.25 -22.53
CA GLU A 262 9.65 -38.51 -23.13
C GLU A 262 9.66 -39.69 -22.13
N CYS A 263 10.49 -39.62 -21.07
CA CYS A 263 10.54 -40.63 -20.02
C CYS A 263 9.23 -40.78 -19.24
N HIS A 264 8.35 -39.77 -19.24
CA HIS A 264 7.05 -39.85 -18.57
C HIS A 264 5.97 -40.55 -19.41
N ARG A 265 6.20 -40.74 -20.72
CA ARG A 265 5.20 -41.34 -21.63
C ARG A 265 4.69 -42.71 -21.19
N PRO A 266 5.52 -43.66 -20.69
CA PRO A 266 5.03 -44.97 -20.26
C PRO A 266 4.01 -44.92 -19.12
N GLN A 267 4.10 -43.91 -18.24
CA GLN A 267 3.20 -43.76 -17.09
C GLN A 267 1.97 -42.90 -17.40
N LEU A 268 1.96 -42.16 -18.52
CA LEU A 268 0.90 -41.23 -18.89
C LEU A 268 -0.48 -41.90 -18.95
N SER A 269 -0.59 -43.10 -19.52
CA SER A 269 -1.87 -43.82 -19.61
C SER A 269 -2.45 -44.16 -18.23
N SER A 270 -1.60 -44.57 -17.28
CA SER A 270 -2.01 -44.85 -15.90
C SER A 270 -2.42 -43.59 -15.15
N LEU A 271 -1.74 -42.46 -15.38
CA LEU A 271 -2.10 -41.16 -14.79
C LEU A 271 -3.44 -40.65 -15.31
N VAL A 272 -3.67 -40.76 -16.62
CA VAL A 272 -4.96 -40.38 -17.22
C VAL A 272 -6.09 -41.27 -16.70
N GLU A 273 -5.85 -42.58 -16.58
CA GLU A 273 -6.84 -43.51 -16.04
C GLU A 273 -7.14 -43.26 -14.56
N PHE A 274 -6.13 -42.88 -13.76
CA PHE A 274 -6.33 -42.42 -12.39
C PHE A 274 -7.27 -41.20 -12.34
N CYS A 275 -7.01 -40.17 -13.14
CA CYS A 275 -7.90 -39.01 -13.22
C CYS A 275 -9.32 -39.40 -13.68
N ASN A 276 -9.44 -40.28 -14.67
CA ASN A 276 -10.75 -40.76 -15.18
C ASN A 276 -11.57 -41.52 -14.13
N THR A 277 -10.94 -42.11 -13.13
CA THR A 277 -11.60 -42.89 -12.06
C THR A 277 -11.84 -42.08 -10.78
N HIS A 278 -11.22 -40.91 -10.64
CA HIS A 278 -11.32 -40.06 -9.45
C HIS A 278 -11.91 -38.68 -9.80
N PRO A 279 -13.23 -38.47 -9.59
CA PRO A 279 -13.92 -37.24 -9.99
C PRO A 279 -13.30 -35.94 -9.47
N GLU A 280 -12.63 -35.98 -8.32
CA GLU A 280 -11.95 -34.85 -7.72
C GLU A 280 -10.69 -34.37 -8.47
N PHE A 281 -10.22 -35.15 -9.47
CA PHE A 281 -9.12 -34.82 -10.39
C PHE A 281 -9.59 -34.58 -11.84
N GLN A 282 -10.90 -34.46 -12.08
CA GLN A 282 -11.45 -34.35 -13.44
C GLN A 282 -11.80 -32.92 -13.84
N LEU A 283 -11.20 -32.48 -14.95
CA LEU A 283 -11.65 -31.30 -15.70
C LEU A 283 -12.63 -31.76 -16.79
N PRO A 284 -13.51 -30.88 -17.30
CA PRO A 284 -14.49 -31.27 -18.30
C PRO A 284 -13.83 -31.62 -19.65
N ASP A 285 -14.61 -32.17 -20.57
CA ASP A 285 -14.17 -32.33 -21.95
C ASP A 285 -14.00 -30.96 -22.61
N ALA A 286 -12.99 -30.81 -23.46
CA ALA A 286 -12.74 -29.56 -24.18
C ALA A 286 -13.91 -29.12 -25.07
N SER A 287 -14.83 -30.02 -25.44
CA SER A 287 -16.07 -29.66 -26.13
C SER A 287 -17.05 -28.84 -25.29
N GLN A 288 -16.83 -28.75 -23.98
CA GLN A 288 -17.68 -28.03 -23.01
C GLN A 288 -17.08 -26.68 -22.59
N LEU A 289 -15.99 -26.26 -23.21
CA LEU A 289 -15.33 -25.00 -22.87
C LEU A 289 -16.22 -23.79 -23.19
N VAL A 290 -16.26 -22.87 -22.23
CA VAL A 290 -16.99 -21.60 -22.30
C VAL A 290 -16.12 -20.53 -22.97
N ILE A 291 -14.82 -20.55 -22.65
CA ILE A 291 -13.81 -19.70 -23.25
C ILE A 291 -12.87 -20.59 -24.06
N PRO A 292 -12.64 -20.33 -25.35
CA PRO A 292 -11.71 -21.11 -26.14
C PRO A 292 -10.29 -21.07 -25.52
N THR A 293 -9.62 -22.22 -25.49
CA THR A 293 -8.25 -22.35 -24.96
C THR A 293 -7.33 -22.97 -26.00
N ARG A 294 -6.03 -22.67 -25.92
CA ARG A 294 -5.03 -23.07 -26.92
C ARG A 294 -4.03 -24.09 -26.41
N SER A 295 -3.62 -24.96 -27.33
CA SER A 295 -2.57 -25.95 -27.15
C SER A 295 -1.17 -25.33 -27.14
N ASN A 296 -0.30 -25.91 -26.31
CA ASN A 296 1.11 -25.55 -26.27
C ASN A 296 1.95 -26.20 -27.38
N SER A 297 1.39 -27.12 -28.18
CA SER A 297 2.13 -27.84 -29.23
C SER A 297 2.14 -27.11 -30.59
N GLY A 298 1.39 -26.01 -30.71
CA GLY A 298 1.31 -25.21 -31.95
C GLY A 298 0.37 -24.00 -31.91
N GLY A 299 -0.41 -23.83 -30.84
CA GLY A 299 -1.37 -22.73 -30.67
C GLY A 299 -2.74 -22.97 -31.27
N GLU A 300 -3.03 -24.17 -31.76
CA GLU A 300 -4.37 -24.59 -32.16
C GLU A 300 -5.35 -24.61 -30.98
N LEU A 301 -6.63 -24.38 -31.26
CA LEU A 301 -7.68 -24.44 -30.25
C LEU A 301 -7.95 -25.90 -29.86
N ILE A 302 -8.05 -26.14 -28.55
CA ILE A 302 -8.44 -27.44 -28.00
C ILE A 302 -9.96 -27.52 -28.01
N THR A 303 -10.51 -28.47 -28.78
CA THR A 303 -11.96 -28.56 -29.04
C THR A 303 -12.60 -29.87 -28.62
N LYS A 304 -11.80 -30.89 -28.27
CA LYS A 304 -12.27 -32.23 -27.88
C LYS A 304 -11.28 -32.94 -26.96
N GLY A 305 -11.78 -33.90 -26.18
CA GLY A 305 -10.98 -34.72 -25.27
C GLY A 305 -10.88 -34.09 -23.88
N THR A 306 -10.61 -34.92 -22.87
CA THR A 306 -10.60 -34.48 -21.47
C THR A 306 -9.43 -33.53 -21.20
N LEU A 307 -9.71 -32.41 -20.53
CA LEU A 307 -8.71 -31.38 -20.29
C LEU A 307 -7.59 -31.83 -19.34
N HIS A 308 -7.85 -32.73 -18.39
CA HIS A 308 -6.80 -33.32 -17.56
C HIS A 308 -5.84 -34.20 -18.37
N SER A 309 -6.33 -34.90 -19.41
CA SER A 309 -5.47 -35.67 -20.32
C SER A 309 -4.57 -34.76 -21.15
N HIS A 310 -5.12 -33.65 -21.66
CA HIS A 310 -4.35 -32.61 -22.34
C HIS A 310 -3.29 -31.99 -21.43
N ALA A 311 -3.65 -31.67 -20.17
CA ALA A 311 -2.73 -31.08 -19.20
C ALA A 311 -1.57 -32.04 -18.87
N LEU A 312 -1.87 -33.31 -18.55
CA LEU A 312 -0.86 -34.32 -18.23
C LEU A 312 0.08 -34.56 -19.42
N THR A 313 -0.48 -34.71 -20.62
CA THR A 313 0.30 -34.93 -21.85
C THR A 313 1.21 -33.75 -22.13
N SER A 314 0.68 -32.53 -22.08
CA SER A 314 1.44 -31.32 -22.39
C SER A 314 2.48 -30.99 -21.33
N ILE A 315 2.18 -31.10 -20.04
CA ILE A 315 3.10 -30.69 -18.97
C ILE A 315 4.20 -31.73 -18.73
N LEU A 316 3.86 -33.03 -18.79
CA LEU A 316 4.80 -34.10 -18.50
C LEU A 316 5.60 -34.54 -19.72
N VAL A 317 4.99 -34.61 -20.91
CA VAL A 317 5.60 -35.32 -22.05
C VAL A 317 5.97 -34.40 -23.21
N GLU A 318 5.07 -33.53 -23.65
CA GLU A 318 5.27 -32.77 -24.90
C GLU A 318 5.96 -31.41 -24.67
N PRO A 319 7.10 -31.14 -25.34
CA PRO A 319 7.79 -29.85 -25.22
C PRO A 319 6.97 -28.72 -25.85
N PRO A 320 6.65 -27.66 -25.08
CA PRO A 320 5.78 -26.60 -25.53
C PRO A 320 6.53 -25.68 -26.49
N GLN A 321 5.77 -25.13 -27.44
CA GLN A 321 6.21 -24.30 -28.55
C GLN A 321 5.77 -22.84 -28.32
N TRP A 322 6.26 -22.19 -27.26
CA TRP A 322 5.74 -20.90 -26.80
C TRP A 322 5.79 -19.83 -27.90
N TYR A 323 6.91 -19.71 -28.61
CA TYR A 323 7.02 -18.79 -29.75
C TYR A 323 5.96 -19.03 -30.82
N ARG A 324 5.76 -20.30 -31.21
CA ARG A 324 4.79 -20.67 -32.25
C ARG A 324 3.36 -20.45 -31.77
N THR A 325 3.03 -20.92 -30.57
CA THR A 325 1.72 -20.75 -29.95
C THR A 325 1.36 -19.27 -29.84
N PHE A 326 2.26 -18.43 -29.33
CA PHE A 326 2.01 -17.00 -29.20
C PHE A 326 1.99 -16.28 -30.56
N SER A 327 2.77 -16.75 -31.53
CA SER A 327 2.70 -16.26 -32.92
C SER A 327 1.35 -16.56 -33.58
N THR A 328 0.76 -17.73 -33.30
CA THR A 328 -0.60 -18.09 -33.75
C THR A 328 -1.65 -17.19 -33.11
N VAL A 329 -1.57 -16.94 -31.79
CA VAL A 329 -2.46 -15.98 -31.10
C VAL A 329 -2.31 -14.59 -31.69
N ARG A 330 -1.08 -14.18 -32.01
CA ARG A 330 -0.82 -12.88 -32.63
C ARG A 330 -1.43 -12.77 -34.03
N ALA A 331 -1.26 -13.78 -34.86
CA ALA A 331 -1.78 -13.81 -36.22
C ALA A 331 -3.33 -13.84 -36.27
N GLY A 332 -3.98 -14.32 -35.22
CA GLY A 332 -5.42 -14.26 -35.04
C GLY A 332 -5.85 -13.03 -34.24
N SER A 333 -6.02 -13.24 -32.93
CA SER A 333 -6.79 -12.38 -32.02
C SER A 333 -6.07 -11.09 -31.60
N LEU A 334 -4.73 -11.02 -31.70
CA LEU A 334 -3.96 -9.81 -31.34
C LEU A 334 -3.58 -8.91 -32.54
N ASN A 335 -4.10 -9.19 -33.74
CA ASN A 335 -3.97 -8.24 -34.85
C ASN A 335 -4.83 -6.97 -34.63
N ASP A 336 -5.83 -7.05 -33.75
CA ASP A 336 -6.61 -5.90 -33.30
C ASP A 336 -5.77 -5.04 -32.34
N LYS A 337 -5.67 -3.74 -32.63
CA LYS A 337 -4.94 -2.77 -31.79
C LYS A 337 -5.59 -2.57 -30.41
N ASN A 338 -6.88 -2.88 -30.30
CA ASN A 338 -7.65 -2.82 -29.07
C ASN A 338 -7.60 -4.13 -28.26
N ALA A 339 -6.94 -5.17 -28.78
CA ALA A 339 -6.76 -6.40 -28.03
C ALA A 339 -5.88 -6.18 -26.79
N ALA A 340 -6.22 -6.86 -25.70
CA ALA A 340 -5.51 -6.78 -24.43
C ALA A 340 -5.10 -8.18 -23.95
N ILE A 341 -3.91 -8.28 -23.38
CA ILE A 341 -3.36 -9.51 -22.80
C ILE A 341 -3.19 -9.28 -21.30
N PHE A 342 -3.87 -10.07 -20.48
CA PHE A 342 -3.67 -10.09 -19.03
C PHE A 342 -2.85 -11.31 -18.68
N SER A 343 -1.62 -11.08 -18.21
CA SER A 343 -0.71 -12.12 -17.79
C SER A 343 -0.79 -12.32 -16.28
N PHE A 344 -1.19 -13.53 -15.87
CA PHE A 344 -1.23 -14.00 -14.50
C PHE A 344 0.02 -14.84 -14.20
N GLY A 345 0.56 -14.72 -13.00
CA GLY A 345 1.83 -15.34 -12.57
C GLY A 345 3.00 -14.38 -12.60
N SER A 346 4.04 -14.69 -11.83
CA SER A 346 5.26 -13.88 -11.71
C SER A 346 6.19 -14.00 -12.91
N GLU A 347 6.10 -15.08 -13.68
CA GLU A 347 6.99 -15.34 -14.81
C GLU A 347 6.60 -14.58 -16.08
N ARG A 348 7.60 -13.97 -16.71
CA ARG A 348 7.46 -13.30 -18.01
C ARG A 348 7.55 -14.34 -19.13
N CYS A 349 6.43 -14.99 -19.38
CA CYS A 349 6.33 -16.12 -20.31
C CYS A 349 6.07 -15.73 -21.77
N ILE A 350 5.87 -14.45 -22.08
CA ILE A 350 5.71 -13.98 -23.47
C ILE A 350 7.08 -13.92 -24.16
N PRO A 351 7.26 -14.55 -25.34
CA PRO A 351 8.52 -14.53 -26.08
C PRO A 351 9.04 -13.09 -26.34
N PRO A 352 10.27 -12.74 -25.91
CA PRO A 352 10.85 -11.40 -26.06
C PRO A 352 10.87 -10.85 -27.48
N SER A 353 11.10 -11.69 -28.49
CA SER A 353 11.06 -11.29 -29.91
C SER A 353 9.70 -10.73 -30.34
N LEU A 354 8.62 -11.18 -29.69
CA LEU A 354 7.25 -10.74 -29.93
C LEU A 354 6.87 -9.53 -29.05
N MET A 355 7.52 -9.37 -27.90
CA MET A 355 7.21 -8.34 -26.89
C MET A 355 7.33 -6.90 -27.42
N ARG A 356 8.35 -6.61 -28.24
CA ARG A 356 8.60 -5.24 -28.73
C ARG A 356 7.41 -4.61 -29.45
N ARG A 357 6.55 -5.44 -30.08
CA ARG A 357 5.36 -4.98 -30.81
C ARG A 357 4.08 -5.03 -29.98
N LEU A 358 4.10 -5.74 -28.86
CA LEU A 358 2.93 -6.01 -28.02
C LEU A 358 3.01 -5.33 -26.64
N SER A 359 4.10 -4.60 -26.35
CA SER A 359 4.37 -4.04 -25.03
C SER A 359 3.27 -3.09 -24.52
N GLN A 360 2.48 -2.50 -25.41
CA GLN A 360 1.35 -1.62 -25.06
C GLN A 360 0.00 -2.36 -24.93
N GLN A 361 -0.04 -3.66 -25.20
CA GLN A 361 -1.22 -4.52 -25.10
C GLN A 361 -1.16 -5.49 -23.91
N VAL A 362 0.02 -5.63 -23.28
CA VAL A 362 0.26 -6.60 -22.20
C VAL A 362 0.18 -5.92 -20.84
N VAL A 363 -0.60 -6.52 -19.94
CA VAL A 363 -0.75 -6.12 -18.55
C VAL A 363 -0.39 -7.30 -17.68
N TYR A 364 0.66 -7.14 -16.87
CA TYR A 364 1.05 -8.14 -15.89
C TYR A 364 0.29 -7.91 -14.57
N VAL A 365 -0.58 -8.84 -14.23
CA VAL A 365 -1.45 -8.73 -13.05
C VAL A 365 -0.65 -8.86 -11.76
N ALA A 366 0.40 -9.70 -11.76
CA ALA A 366 1.31 -9.87 -10.63
C ALA A 366 2.12 -8.60 -10.26
N ASP A 367 2.23 -7.62 -11.17
CA ASP A 367 2.93 -6.35 -10.89
C ASP A 367 2.02 -5.29 -10.27
N ARG A 368 0.71 -5.59 -10.19
CA ARG A 368 -0.27 -4.70 -9.59
C ARG A 368 -0.34 -4.98 -8.10
N ASP A 369 -0.46 -3.92 -7.32
CA ASP A 369 -0.78 -4.00 -5.90
C ASP A 369 -2.26 -4.43 -5.80
N LEU A 370 -2.51 -5.75 -5.76
CA LEU A 370 -3.85 -6.35 -5.87
C LEU A 370 -4.70 -6.15 -4.60
N THR A 371 -4.14 -5.56 -3.55
CA THR A 371 -4.89 -5.15 -2.35
C THR A 371 -5.66 -3.85 -2.57
N ASN A 372 -5.29 -3.01 -3.55
CA ASN A 372 -5.98 -1.75 -3.86
C ASN A 372 -7.15 -1.92 -4.83
N GLY A 373 -8.02 -2.88 -4.57
CA GLY A 373 -9.35 -2.99 -5.17
C GLY A 373 -10.30 -1.94 -4.61
N GLN A 374 -9.96 -0.65 -4.68
CA GLN A 374 -10.88 0.45 -4.42
C GLN A 374 -10.82 1.51 -5.51
N PHE A 375 -12.01 1.81 -6.02
CA PHE A 375 -12.35 2.98 -6.80
C PHE A 375 -11.90 4.26 -6.06
N GLU A 376 -10.79 4.88 -6.49
CA GLU A 376 -10.53 6.30 -6.24
C GLU A 376 -9.99 6.98 -7.49
N GLY A 377 -10.86 7.10 -8.48
CA GLY A 377 -10.93 8.34 -9.25
C GLY A 377 -11.89 9.28 -8.54
N LEU A 378 -11.44 9.99 -7.51
CA LEU A 378 -12.01 11.24 -6.98
C LEU A 378 -11.19 11.69 -5.74
N GLN A 379 -10.80 12.97 -5.73
CA GLN A 379 -10.21 13.72 -4.59
C GLN A 379 -8.78 13.37 -4.15
N LYS A 380 -7.81 14.00 -4.81
CA LYS A 380 -6.39 14.03 -4.46
C LYS A 380 -6.04 14.85 -3.19
N ASP A 381 -6.99 15.09 -2.28
CA ASP A 381 -6.82 16.04 -1.15
C ASP A 381 -7.05 15.44 0.23
N GLN A 382 -6.83 14.13 0.38
CA GLN A 382 -6.61 13.52 1.69
C GLN A 382 -5.31 12.73 1.63
N ARG A 383 -4.59 12.71 2.76
CA ARG A 383 -3.54 11.72 2.98
C ARG A 383 -4.20 10.35 2.86
N THR A 384 -4.13 9.73 1.69
CA THR A 384 -4.70 8.41 1.44
C THR A 384 -3.86 7.41 2.23
N TYR A 385 -4.45 6.88 3.30
CA TYR A 385 -3.86 5.80 4.04
C TYR A 385 -4.04 4.54 3.19
N SER A 386 -2.93 3.96 2.74
CA SER A 386 -2.94 2.64 2.09
C SER A 386 -3.16 1.53 3.12
N ASP A 387 -3.59 0.34 2.70
CA ASP A 387 -3.69 -0.83 3.60
C ASP A 387 -2.34 -1.21 4.25
N ASN A 388 -1.24 -0.70 3.69
CA ASN A 388 0.11 -0.86 4.23
C ASN A 388 0.52 0.25 5.22
N ASP A 389 -0.32 1.26 5.45
CA ASP A 389 -0.12 2.29 6.47
C ASP A 389 -0.67 1.81 7.82
N ILE A 390 0.23 1.64 8.79
CA ILE A 390 -0.12 0.99 10.06
C ILE A 390 -0.20 2.05 11.16
N ALA A 391 -1.36 2.17 11.80
CA ALA A 391 -1.50 2.85 13.08
C ALA A 391 -1.31 1.84 14.21
N VAL A 392 -0.19 1.91 14.93
CA VAL A 392 0.02 1.06 16.12
C VAL A 392 -0.50 1.81 17.33
N VAL A 393 -1.55 1.30 17.98
CA VAL A 393 -2.20 1.93 19.14
C VAL A 393 -2.11 1.03 20.36
N GLY A 394 -1.60 1.58 21.47
CA GLY A 394 -1.61 0.93 22.78
C GLY A 394 -2.53 1.67 23.73
N LYS A 395 -3.29 0.95 24.58
CA LYS A 395 -4.13 1.52 25.65
C LYS A 395 -4.02 0.68 26.91
N SER A 396 -3.57 1.30 28.00
CA SER A 396 -3.59 0.73 29.35
C SER A 396 -4.49 1.58 30.26
N GLN A 397 -5.29 0.94 31.10
CA GLN A 397 -6.14 1.58 32.13
C GLN A 397 -6.08 0.76 33.42
N HIS A 398 -5.94 1.44 34.56
CA HIS A 398 -5.78 0.84 35.88
C HIS A 398 -6.97 1.24 36.80
N ARG A 399 -7.51 0.28 37.56
CA ARG A 399 -8.55 0.52 38.59
C ARG A 399 -8.23 -0.27 39.86
N GLU A 400 -8.63 0.23 41.03
CA GLU A 400 -8.43 -0.46 42.32
C GLU A 400 -9.08 -1.85 42.24
N VAL A 401 -8.30 -2.91 42.46
CA VAL A 401 -8.79 -4.30 42.51
C VAL A 401 -9.60 -4.45 43.78
N PRO A 402 -10.89 -4.81 43.68
CA PRO A 402 -11.70 -5.14 44.83
C PRO A 402 -11.07 -6.32 45.60
N LYS A 403 -11.09 -6.29 46.93
CA LYS A 403 -10.47 -7.34 47.78
C LYS A 403 -11.03 -8.73 47.51
N GLU A 404 -12.22 -8.82 46.91
CA GLU A 404 -12.90 -10.07 46.57
C GLU A 404 -12.35 -10.73 45.30
N ARG A 405 -11.56 -10.02 44.48
CA ARG A 405 -11.08 -10.51 43.18
C ARG A 405 -9.73 -11.24 43.26
N PHE A 406 -8.86 -10.86 44.20
CA PHE A 406 -7.56 -11.48 44.47
C PHE A 406 -7.20 -11.37 45.96
N GLY A 407 -6.87 -12.50 46.59
CA GLY A 407 -6.26 -12.53 47.93
C GLY A 407 -4.76 -12.28 47.84
N PHE A 408 -4.26 -11.25 48.53
CA PHE A 408 -2.86 -10.81 48.42
C PHE A 408 -1.88 -11.55 49.37
N GLU A 409 -2.32 -12.62 50.02
CA GLU A 409 -1.46 -13.51 50.79
C GLU A 409 -0.73 -14.47 49.82
N THR A 410 0.58 -14.29 49.67
CA THR A 410 1.45 -15.24 48.96
C THR A 410 2.68 -15.52 49.81
N ALA A 411 3.34 -16.67 49.63
CA ALA A 411 4.56 -17.05 50.34
C ALA A 411 5.75 -16.08 50.15
N PHE A 412 5.61 -15.06 49.29
CA PHE A 412 6.66 -14.14 48.88
C PHE A 412 6.39 -12.68 49.30
N ARG A 413 5.31 -12.39 50.05
CA ARG A 413 4.98 -11.02 50.45
C ARG A 413 4.10 -10.90 51.69
N ASP A 414 4.53 -10.09 52.66
CA ASP A 414 3.74 -9.75 53.86
C ASP A 414 2.58 -8.79 53.53
N THR A 415 1.45 -8.99 54.20
CA THR A 415 0.26 -8.13 54.07
C THR A 415 0.46 -6.79 54.78
N ASP A 416 0.33 -5.68 54.04
CA ASP A 416 0.23 -4.33 54.60
C ASP A 416 -1.24 -3.83 54.49
N PRO A 417 -1.95 -3.67 55.63
CA PRO A 417 -3.37 -3.28 55.65
C PRO A 417 -3.63 -1.83 55.21
N LYS A 418 -2.59 -0.98 55.09
CA LYS A 418 -2.73 0.41 54.59
C LYS A 418 -2.60 0.51 53.06
N ARG A 419 -2.26 -0.59 52.38
CA ARG A 419 -1.96 -0.63 50.95
C ARG A 419 -3.22 -0.86 50.11
N LYS A 420 -3.45 -0.01 49.11
CA LYS A 420 -4.45 -0.19 48.06
C LYS A 420 -3.83 -0.93 46.86
N TRP A 421 -4.62 -1.72 46.14
CA TRP A 421 -4.14 -2.61 45.08
C TRP A 421 -4.89 -2.29 43.78
N PHE A 422 -4.22 -2.13 42.65
CA PHE A 422 -4.83 -1.82 41.34
C PHE A 422 -4.53 -2.96 40.33
N GLY A 423 -5.45 -3.27 39.42
CA GLY A 423 -5.24 -4.29 38.36
C GLY A 423 -4.46 -3.65 37.21
N ASN A 424 -3.54 -4.30 36.46
CA ASN A 424 -3.21 -5.73 36.29
C ASN A 424 -1.93 -6.18 37.05
N PHE A 425 -2.00 -6.07 38.39
CA PHE A 425 -1.34 -6.88 39.42
C PHE A 425 0.09 -6.54 39.90
N VAL A 426 0.04 -5.98 41.12
CA VAL A 426 0.91 -6.12 42.30
C VAL A 426 1.94 -5.00 42.53
N ASN A 427 1.78 -4.32 43.67
CA ASN A 427 2.56 -3.18 44.15
C ASN A 427 4.08 -3.25 43.88
N GLY A 428 4.65 -2.25 43.19
CA GLY A 428 6.10 -1.98 43.21
C GLY A 428 6.82 -1.62 41.89
N HIS A 429 6.28 -0.71 41.08
CA HIS A 429 6.91 0.46 40.43
C HIS A 429 5.77 1.20 39.70
N ASP A 430 5.91 2.52 39.54
CA ASP A 430 4.77 3.44 39.41
C ASP A 430 3.73 3.05 38.34
N ILE A 431 2.47 3.03 38.76
CA ILE A 431 1.28 2.74 37.95
C ILE A 431 1.13 3.88 36.92
N GLY A 432 1.05 3.54 35.62
CA GLY A 432 0.87 4.52 34.55
C GLY A 432 -0.26 4.14 33.59
N GLU A 433 -1.18 5.07 33.35
CA GLU A 433 -2.16 4.96 32.26
C GLU A 433 -1.69 5.73 31.05
N GLY A 434 -2.02 5.24 29.86
CA GLY A 434 -1.60 5.93 28.65
C GLY A 434 -2.13 5.30 27.38
N ILE A 435 -2.42 6.19 26.44
CA ILE A 435 -2.74 5.88 25.05
C ILE A 435 -1.65 6.51 24.20
N ALA A 436 -1.06 5.72 23.31
CA ALA A 436 -0.05 6.19 22.37
C ALA A 436 -0.31 5.59 21.00
N ALA A 437 -0.07 6.40 19.96
CA ALA A 437 -0.19 5.98 18.58
C ALA A 437 1.03 6.44 17.78
N VAL A 438 1.52 5.58 16.89
CA VAL A 438 2.51 5.93 15.85
C VAL A 438 2.00 5.45 14.50
N PHE A 439 2.24 6.27 13.47
CA PHE A 439 1.90 5.94 12.09
C PHE A 439 3.16 5.46 11.37
N LEU A 440 3.10 4.26 10.81
CA LEU A 440 4.20 3.60 10.12
C LEU A 440 3.88 3.47 8.64
N LYS A 441 4.93 3.63 7.84
CA LYS A 441 4.89 3.42 6.40
C LYS A 441 6.24 2.87 5.95
N LYS A 442 6.25 2.07 4.89
CA LYS A 442 7.51 1.64 4.27
C LYS A 442 8.32 2.87 3.88
N ALA A 443 9.60 2.93 4.25
CA ALA A 443 10.43 4.13 4.05
C ALA A 443 10.44 4.61 2.59
N SER A 444 10.44 3.69 1.62
CA SER A 444 10.36 4.03 0.19
C SER A 444 9.05 4.74 -0.18
N ALA A 445 7.92 4.31 0.38
CA ALA A 445 6.61 4.90 0.14
C ALA A 445 6.47 6.24 0.86
N ALA A 446 6.94 6.36 2.10
CA ALA A 446 7.00 7.63 2.82
C ALA A 446 7.85 8.67 2.07
N ILE A 447 8.97 8.26 1.45
CA ILE A 447 9.79 9.14 0.62
C ILE A 447 9.07 9.53 -0.68
N ALA A 448 8.45 8.58 -1.36
CA ALA A 448 7.71 8.84 -2.60
C ALA A 448 6.56 9.83 -2.38
N ASP A 449 5.86 9.71 -1.26
CA ASP A 449 4.73 10.57 -0.89
C ASP A 449 5.17 11.88 -0.25
N GLY A 450 6.48 12.05 -0.07
CA GLY A 450 7.10 13.21 0.56
C GLY A 450 6.63 13.41 2.01
N ASP A 451 6.35 12.32 2.75
CA ASP A 451 6.00 12.34 4.16
C ASP A 451 7.14 12.86 5.05
N GLN A 452 6.77 13.43 6.19
CA GLN A 452 7.71 13.83 7.22
C GLN A 452 8.14 12.60 8.06
N ILE A 453 9.32 12.07 7.78
CA ILE A 453 9.87 10.91 8.48
C ILE A 453 10.52 11.35 9.80
N LEU A 454 9.93 10.97 10.94
CA LEU A 454 10.44 11.34 12.27
C LEU A 454 11.59 10.45 12.75
N GLY A 455 11.66 9.21 12.23
CA GLY A 455 12.68 8.20 12.49
C GLY A 455 12.36 6.93 11.68
N VAL A 456 13.27 5.96 11.70
CA VAL A 456 13.13 4.72 10.95
C VAL A 456 13.24 3.54 11.91
N ILE A 457 12.27 2.64 11.89
CA ILE A 457 12.38 1.34 12.53
C ILE A 457 13.21 0.45 11.59
N ALA A 458 14.48 0.23 11.91
CA ALA A 458 15.41 -0.50 11.05
C ALA A 458 15.19 -2.02 11.12
N ALA A 459 14.85 -2.52 12.31
CA ALA A 459 14.41 -3.89 12.52
C ALA A 459 13.63 -4.01 13.83
N THR A 460 12.79 -5.04 13.90
CA THR A 460 12.12 -5.51 15.11
C THR A 460 12.32 -7.01 15.24
N ALA A 461 12.35 -7.52 16.45
CA ALA A 461 12.33 -8.95 16.72
C ALA A 461 11.57 -9.24 18.00
N VAL A 462 10.95 -10.42 18.06
CA VAL A 462 10.27 -10.93 19.26
C VAL A 462 10.80 -12.34 19.52
N GLN A 463 11.16 -12.62 20.78
CA GLN A 463 11.61 -13.93 21.22
C GLN A 463 11.01 -14.26 22.59
N GLN A 464 10.78 -15.55 22.85
CA GLN A 464 10.32 -16.04 24.14
C GLN A 464 11.51 -16.40 25.04
N ASN A 465 11.39 -16.21 26.35
CA ASN A 465 12.35 -16.74 27.31
C ASN A 465 12.49 -18.27 27.17
N GLN A 466 13.72 -18.77 27.26
CA GLN A 466 13.96 -20.18 27.48
C GLN A 466 13.22 -20.67 28.74
N ASN A 467 12.64 -21.87 28.69
CA ASN A 467 11.89 -22.47 29.80
C ASN A 467 12.82 -23.04 30.90
N CYS A 468 13.77 -22.24 31.36
CA CYS A 468 14.74 -22.57 32.39
C CYS A 468 14.70 -21.60 33.60
N THR A 469 13.81 -20.61 33.55
CA THR A 469 13.49 -19.69 34.66
C THR A 469 11.97 -19.65 34.85
N PRO A 470 11.45 -19.27 36.04
CA PRO A 470 10.02 -19.03 36.22
C PRO A 470 9.48 -18.06 35.16
N ILE A 471 8.22 -18.23 34.75
CA ILE A 471 7.62 -17.55 33.59
C ILE A 471 7.77 -16.01 33.59
N PHE A 472 7.74 -15.39 34.77
CA PHE A 472 7.85 -13.94 34.96
C PHE A 472 9.29 -13.43 35.14
N VAL A 473 10.28 -14.32 35.20
CA VAL A 473 11.69 -13.96 35.40
C VAL A 473 12.37 -13.87 34.03
N PRO A 474 12.95 -12.71 33.66
CA PRO A 474 13.67 -12.56 32.40
C PRO A 474 14.92 -13.44 32.35
N ASN A 475 15.24 -13.94 31.16
CA ASN A 475 16.37 -14.84 30.94
C ASN A 475 17.49 -14.17 30.14
N VAL A 476 18.69 -14.05 30.73
CA VAL A 476 19.82 -13.32 30.15
C VAL A 476 20.27 -13.85 28.78
N PRO A 477 20.48 -15.17 28.57
CA PRO A 477 20.76 -15.70 27.23
C PRO A 477 19.70 -15.35 26.19
N SER A 478 18.42 -15.42 26.56
CA SER A 478 17.30 -15.09 25.67
C SER A 478 17.33 -13.63 25.25
N LEU A 479 17.49 -12.70 26.22
CA LEU A 479 17.55 -11.27 25.95
C LEU A 479 18.78 -10.86 25.13
N SER A 480 19.97 -11.34 25.49
CA SER A 480 21.21 -11.01 24.76
C SER A 480 21.21 -11.56 23.33
N SER A 481 20.64 -12.75 23.10
CA SER A 481 20.40 -13.31 21.76
C SER A 481 19.45 -12.44 20.94
N LEU A 482 18.32 -12.03 21.53
CA LEU A 482 17.34 -11.13 20.90
C LEU A 482 17.99 -9.80 20.47
N PHE A 483 18.77 -9.16 21.35
CA PHE A 483 19.43 -7.89 21.03
C PHE A 483 20.46 -8.04 19.91
N CYS A 484 21.22 -9.14 19.88
CA CYS A 484 22.13 -9.44 18.79
C CYS A 484 21.38 -9.69 17.47
N ALA A 485 20.29 -10.46 17.51
CA ALA A 485 19.49 -10.78 16.34
C ALA A 485 18.89 -9.53 15.69
N VAL A 486 18.20 -8.69 16.47
CA VAL A 486 17.57 -7.47 15.94
C VAL A 486 18.59 -6.47 15.40
N ARG A 487 19.73 -6.32 16.08
CA ARG A 487 20.85 -5.49 15.61
C ARG A 487 21.42 -6.00 14.30
N ASN A 488 21.64 -7.31 14.18
CA ASN A 488 22.17 -7.94 12.97
C ASN A 488 21.18 -7.80 11.80
N GLN A 489 19.89 -7.96 12.05
CA GLN A 489 18.83 -7.74 11.07
C GLN A 489 18.78 -6.27 10.61
N ALA A 490 18.98 -5.32 11.53
CA ALA A 490 19.11 -3.90 11.22
C ALA A 490 20.40 -3.54 10.48
N ARG A 491 21.36 -4.49 10.38
CA ARG A 491 22.70 -4.31 9.77
C ARG A 491 23.51 -3.17 10.41
N ILE A 492 23.39 -3.01 11.73
CA ILE A 492 24.05 -1.96 12.51
C ILE A 492 25.14 -2.57 13.40
N LYS A 493 26.30 -1.91 13.51
CA LYS A 493 27.38 -2.35 14.39
C LYS A 493 27.06 -2.01 15.86
N PRO A 494 27.54 -2.79 16.85
CA PRO A 494 27.29 -2.51 18.26
C PRO A 494 27.65 -1.08 18.70
N ALA A 495 28.75 -0.53 18.17
CA ALA A 495 29.23 0.81 18.48
C ALA A 495 28.35 1.95 17.91
N GLU A 496 27.54 1.67 16.89
CA GLU A 496 26.64 2.66 16.26
C GLU A 496 25.36 2.86 17.08
N ILE A 497 24.97 1.89 17.90
CA ILE A 497 23.91 2.06 18.90
C ILE A 497 24.51 2.82 20.08
N SER A 498 24.07 4.06 20.28
CA SER A 498 24.59 4.95 21.35
C SER A 498 23.63 5.11 22.53
N VAL A 499 22.36 4.69 22.37
CA VAL A 499 21.33 4.73 23.41
C VAL A 499 20.63 3.36 23.49
N VAL A 500 20.34 2.90 24.70
CA VAL A 500 19.38 1.83 24.95
C VAL A 500 18.25 2.37 25.81
N GLU A 501 17.04 2.27 25.27
CA GLU A 501 15.79 2.45 25.99
C GLU A 501 15.36 1.08 26.51
N ALA A 502 15.74 0.81 27.76
CA ALA A 502 15.49 -0.44 28.44
C ALA A 502 14.00 -0.65 28.75
N HIS A 503 13.61 -1.89 29.00
CA HIS A 503 12.33 -2.18 29.62
C HIS A 503 12.30 -1.58 31.03
N GLY A 504 13.36 -1.77 31.83
CA GLY A 504 13.69 -1.01 33.03
C GLY A 504 12.50 -0.78 33.95
N THR A 505 11.98 -1.87 34.51
CA THR A 505 10.83 -1.88 35.41
C THR A 505 11.20 -1.63 36.86
N GLY A 506 12.47 -1.41 37.20
CA GLY A 506 12.84 -1.17 38.60
C GLY A 506 12.74 -2.42 39.47
N THR A 507 12.77 -3.62 38.86
CA THR A 507 12.63 -4.88 39.59
C THR A 507 13.98 -5.40 40.06
N ALA A 508 14.03 -5.94 41.29
CA ALA A 508 15.27 -6.41 41.90
C ALA A 508 15.96 -7.54 41.13
N VAL A 509 15.19 -8.32 40.35
CA VAL A 509 15.70 -9.44 39.53
C VAL A 509 15.78 -9.08 38.05
N GLY A 510 14.80 -8.34 37.52
CA GLY A 510 14.73 -8.05 36.09
C GLY A 510 15.76 -7.03 35.62
N ASP A 511 15.98 -5.96 36.38
CA ASP A 511 16.93 -4.91 35.99
C ASP A 511 18.38 -5.43 35.92
N PRO A 512 18.89 -6.26 36.87
CA PRO A 512 20.20 -6.90 36.72
C PRO A 512 20.30 -7.82 35.50
N ALA A 513 19.27 -8.62 35.22
CA ALA A 513 19.26 -9.52 34.07
C ALA A 513 19.28 -8.74 32.75
N GLU A 514 18.49 -7.68 32.65
CA GLU A 514 18.47 -6.81 31.47
C GLU A 514 19.80 -6.08 31.29
N TYR A 515 20.40 -5.54 32.35
CA TYR A 515 21.70 -4.87 32.29
C TYR A 515 22.79 -5.80 31.77
N ASP A 516 22.91 -7.01 32.32
CA ASP A 516 23.92 -7.99 31.88
C ASP A 516 23.70 -8.41 30.41
N SER A 517 22.44 -8.50 29.98
CA SER A 517 22.09 -8.81 28.60
C SER A 517 22.52 -7.71 27.62
N ILE A 518 22.29 -6.44 28.00
CA ILE A 518 22.72 -5.27 27.21
C ILE A 518 24.24 -5.19 27.16
N ARG A 519 24.91 -5.38 28.31
CA ARG A 519 26.38 -5.40 28.42
C ARG A 519 26.99 -6.44 27.48
N LYS A 520 26.44 -7.66 27.42
CA LYS A 520 26.90 -8.73 26.51
C LYS A 520 26.69 -8.39 25.03
N ALA A 521 25.58 -7.72 24.70
CA ALA A 521 25.23 -7.46 23.30
C ALA A 521 25.89 -6.19 22.73
N LEU A 522 26.06 -5.15 23.56
CA LEU A 522 26.42 -3.80 23.11
C LEU A 522 27.52 -3.12 23.93
N GLY A 523 27.73 -3.52 25.19
CA GLY A 523 28.70 -2.93 26.12
C GLY A 523 30.13 -3.41 25.91
N GLY A 524 31.04 -2.93 26.77
CA GLY A 524 32.42 -3.39 26.89
C GLY A 524 33.49 -2.44 26.32
N PRO A 525 34.78 -2.84 26.42
CA PRO A 525 35.93 -1.97 26.13
C PRO A 525 36.14 -1.67 24.64
N ALA A 526 35.48 -2.40 23.73
CA ALA A 526 35.57 -2.16 22.28
C ALA A 526 34.83 -0.89 21.81
N ARG A 527 34.08 -0.24 22.71
CA ARG A 527 33.33 0.98 22.40
C ARG A 527 34.21 2.22 22.51
N THR A 528 34.02 3.17 21.58
CA THR A 528 34.72 4.47 21.56
C THR A 528 34.10 5.51 22.50
N GLY A 529 32.87 5.28 22.96
CA GLY A 529 32.17 6.16 23.90
C GLY A 529 31.08 5.43 24.69
N PRO A 530 30.62 6.01 25.81
CA PRO A 530 29.68 5.36 26.72
C PRO A 530 28.33 5.10 26.06
N LEU A 531 27.80 3.89 26.25
CA LEU A 531 26.43 3.53 25.89
C LEU A 531 25.46 4.13 26.92
N MET A 532 24.56 5.00 26.47
CA MET A 532 23.58 5.62 27.37
C MET A 532 22.41 4.68 27.62
N LEU A 533 22.10 4.41 28.88
CA LEU A 533 21.03 3.52 29.31
C LEU A 533 19.95 4.31 30.05
N GLY A 534 18.69 4.17 29.63
CA GLY A 534 17.54 4.77 30.33
C GLY A 534 16.24 4.01 30.10
N SER A 535 15.19 4.41 30.81
CA SER A 535 13.83 3.87 30.69
C SER A 535 12.81 4.98 30.96
N VAL A 536 11.84 5.13 30.08
CA VAL A 536 10.73 6.08 30.18
C VAL A 536 9.81 5.75 31.34
N LYS A 537 9.80 4.50 31.81
CA LYS A 537 8.95 4.06 32.92
C LYS A 537 9.32 4.74 34.23
N GLY A 538 10.57 5.18 34.39
CA GLY A 538 10.97 6.01 35.53
C GLY A 538 10.30 7.39 35.56
N LEU A 539 9.74 7.86 34.43
CA LEU A 539 9.05 9.15 34.30
C LEU A 539 7.53 9.01 34.32
N VAL A 540 6.98 8.05 33.57
CA VAL A 540 5.52 7.93 33.34
C VAL A 540 4.89 6.67 33.95
N GLY A 541 5.68 5.90 34.69
CA GLY A 541 5.27 4.59 35.19
C GLY A 541 5.27 3.50 34.12
N HIS A 542 4.94 2.28 34.52
CA HIS A 542 4.77 1.16 33.60
C HIS A 542 3.35 1.16 33.00
N ILE A 543 3.25 1.58 31.74
CA ILE A 543 1.98 1.67 30.99
C ILE A 543 1.69 0.37 30.21
N GLU A 544 2.02 -0.78 30.81
CA GLU A 544 1.77 -2.13 30.27
C GLU A 544 1.99 -2.25 28.75
N CYS A 545 0.93 -2.58 27.99
CA CYS A 545 0.92 -2.76 26.55
C CYS A 545 1.31 -1.49 25.75
N THR A 546 1.13 -0.30 26.31
CA THR A 546 1.49 0.98 25.68
C THR A 546 2.98 1.34 25.86
N SER A 547 3.68 0.66 26.77
CA SER A 547 5.06 0.99 27.15
C SER A 547 6.05 0.98 25.98
N GLY A 548 5.91 0.04 25.05
CA GLY A 548 6.75 -0.04 23.87
C GLY A 548 6.60 1.20 22.97
N ILE A 549 5.37 1.64 22.70
CA ILE A 549 5.09 2.79 21.83
C ILE A 549 5.55 4.10 22.49
N VAL A 550 5.38 4.25 23.80
CA VAL A 550 5.87 5.42 24.54
C VAL A 550 7.39 5.51 24.50
N SER A 551 8.07 4.36 24.55
CA SER A 551 9.52 4.27 24.37
C SER A 551 9.96 4.73 22.98
N ILE A 552 9.22 4.36 21.93
CA ILE A 552 9.41 4.88 20.56
C ILE A 552 9.27 6.41 20.55
N ILE A 553 8.20 6.95 21.11
CA ILE A 553 7.93 8.39 21.14
C ILE A 553 9.08 9.14 21.84
N LYS A 554 9.56 8.64 22.99
CA LYS A 554 10.72 9.20 23.69
C LYS A 554 11.95 9.24 22.78
N VAL A 555 12.31 8.13 22.14
CA VAL A 555 13.48 8.06 21.25
C VAL A 555 13.33 8.98 20.04
N LEU A 556 12.16 9.05 19.40
CA LEU A 556 11.91 9.96 18.28
C LEU A 556 12.08 11.43 18.70
N LEU A 557 11.57 11.82 19.88
CA LEU A 557 11.77 13.15 20.44
C LEU A 557 13.26 13.42 20.73
N MET A 558 14.00 12.43 21.24
CA MET A 558 15.44 12.53 21.47
C MET A 558 16.22 12.73 20.16
N ILE A 559 15.86 12.01 19.09
CA ILE A 559 16.47 12.17 17.75
C ILE A 559 16.22 13.59 17.22
N GLN A 560 14.97 14.04 17.26
CA GLN A 560 14.57 15.37 16.77
C GLN A 560 15.23 16.51 17.54
N LYS A 561 15.23 16.41 18.87
CA LYS A 561 15.83 17.42 19.76
C LYS A 561 17.34 17.29 19.87
N SER A 562 17.92 16.20 19.38
CA SER A 562 19.35 15.88 19.51
C SER A 562 19.83 15.94 20.97
N MET A 563 19.01 15.46 21.89
CA MET A 563 19.26 15.50 23.34
C MET A 563 18.85 14.20 24.01
N ILE A 564 19.58 13.83 25.07
CA ILE A 564 19.30 12.69 25.94
C ILE A 564 18.84 13.23 27.30
N PRO A 565 17.59 12.97 27.73
CA PRO A 565 17.08 13.44 29.01
C PRO A 565 17.74 12.69 30.19
N PRO A 566 17.73 13.29 31.39
CA PRO A 566 18.09 12.55 32.60
C PRO A 566 17.15 11.38 32.83
N GLN A 567 17.65 10.29 33.41
CA GLN A 567 16.85 9.17 33.86
C GLN A 567 16.06 9.60 35.08
N ALA A 568 14.74 9.70 34.92
CA ALA A 568 13.83 9.98 36.01
C ALA A 568 13.86 8.86 37.06
N SER A 569 13.68 9.24 38.33
CA SER A 569 13.63 8.32 39.47
C SER A 569 14.93 7.51 39.70
N PHE A 570 16.09 8.05 39.28
CA PHE A 570 17.40 7.45 39.49
C PHE A 570 18.25 8.24 40.48
N ASN A 571 18.70 7.58 41.56
CA ASN A 571 19.58 8.16 42.59
C ASN A 571 20.93 7.44 42.65
N THR A 572 20.91 6.12 42.83
CA THR A 572 22.10 5.26 42.91
C THR A 572 21.84 3.96 42.17
N ILE A 573 22.89 3.32 41.65
CA ILE A 573 22.77 2.05 40.94
C ILE A 573 22.47 0.92 41.93
N ASN A 574 21.61 -0.03 41.53
CA ASN A 574 21.30 -1.20 42.35
C ASN A 574 22.58 -2.05 42.55
N PRO A 575 22.98 -2.38 43.80
CA PRO A 575 24.17 -3.19 44.07
C PRO A 575 24.15 -4.60 43.45
N ALA A 576 22.97 -5.15 43.13
CA ALA A 576 22.85 -6.42 42.40
C ALA A 576 23.25 -6.31 40.92
N ILE A 577 23.35 -5.08 40.39
CA ILE A 577 23.93 -4.78 39.10
C ILE A 577 25.42 -4.58 39.34
N ASP A 578 26.22 -5.61 39.08
CA ASP A 578 27.69 -5.61 39.21
C ASP A 578 28.36 -4.75 38.10
N ALA A 579 27.99 -3.48 38.04
CA ALA A 579 28.41 -2.55 37.02
C ALA A 579 29.87 -2.13 37.23
N THR A 580 30.67 -2.23 36.17
CA THR A 580 32.08 -1.83 36.21
C THR A 580 32.38 -0.76 35.17
N PRO A 581 33.42 0.08 35.36
CA PRO A 581 33.85 1.04 34.34
C PRO A 581 34.21 0.37 32.99
N ALA A 582 34.60 -0.90 32.99
CA ALA A 582 34.93 -1.67 31.79
C ALA A 582 33.72 -1.96 30.89
N ASP A 583 32.49 -1.84 31.43
CA ASP A 583 31.26 -2.05 30.67
C ASP A 583 30.98 -0.91 29.69
N ASN A 584 31.60 0.26 29.90
CA ASN A 584 31.43 1.47 29.11
C ASN A 584 29.94 1.83 28.88
N MET A 585 29.14 1.71 29.94
CA MET A 585 27.70 2.02 30.00
C MET A 585 27.46 3.12 31.03
N SER A 586 26.49 4.01 30.79
CA SER A 586 26.21 5.14 31.69
C SER A 586 24.72 5.48 31.73
N ILE A 587 24.22 5.82 32.92
CA ILE A 587 22.85 6.28 33.13
C ILE A 587 22.87 7.82 33.19
N PRO A 588 22.13 8.53 32.32
CA PRO A 588 22.17 10.00 32.28
C PRO A 588 21.52 10.61 33.52
N THR A 589 22.21 11.50 34.24
CA THR A 589 21.67 12.19 35.44
C THR A 589 21.30 13.66 35.18
N LYS A 590 21.68 14.19 34.01
CA LYS A 590 21.36 15.54 33.54
C LYS A 590 21.05 15.52 32.06
N LEU A 591 20.33 16.53 31.58
CA LEU A 591 20.10 16.73 30.14
C LEU A 591 21.44 16.94 29.43
N GLN A 592 21.69 16.18 28.37
CA GLN A 592 22.92 16.24 27.60
C GLN A 592 22.65 16.18 26.10
N ALA A 593 23.55 16.74 25.29
CA ALA A 593 23.44 16.69 23.84
C ALA A 593 23.75 15.28 23.31
N TRP A 594 22.95 14.81 22.34
CA TRP A 594 23.19 13.54 21.64
C TRP A 594 24.12 13.76 20.44
N ASN A 595 25.38 14.07 20.72
CA ASN A 595 26.41 14.48 19.75
C ASN A 595 27.03 13.27 19.04
N THR A 596 26.27 12.64 18.15
CA THR A 596 26.75 11.57 17.26
C THR A 596 26.30 11.85 15.83
N ASP A 597 27.13 11.49 14.84
CA ASP A 597 26.81 11.67 13.42
C ASP A 597 25.61 10.82 12.98
N PHE A 598 25.50 9.64 13.59
CA PHE A 598 24.42 8.69 13.37
C PHE A 598 23.78 8.31 14.71
N LYS A 599 22.53 8.72 14.91
CA LYS A 599 21.74 8.39 16.08
C LYS A 599 20.96 7.11 15.83
N ALA A 600 21.29 6.08 16.60
CA ALA A 600 20.55 4.83 16.67
C ALA A 600 20.34 4.44 18.14
N ALA A 601 19.15 3.92 18.44
CA ALA A 601 18.78 3.41 19.75
C ALA A 601 18.21 2.00 19.65
N LEU A 602 18.54 1.15 20.63
CA LEU A 602 17.86 -0.11 20.87
C LEU A 602 16.72 0.14 21.87
N ILE A 603 15.52 -0.33 21.58
CA ILE A 603 14.36 -0.23 22.48
C ILE A 603 13.93 -1.63 22.88
N ASN A 604 13.72 -1.85 24.18
CA ASN A 604 13.34 -3.12 24.75
C ASN A 604 11.98 -3.04 25.47
N ASN A 605 11.13 -4.05 25.28
CA ASN A 605 9.85 -4.15 25.97
C ASN A 605 9.43 -5.62 26.19
N TYR A 606 9.17 -6.00 27.44
CA TYR A 606 8.88 -7.39 27.82
C TYR A 606 7.46 -7.54 28.37
N GLY A 607 6.85 -8.69 28.13
CA GLY A 607 5.62 -9.13 28.79
C GLY A 607 5.94 -10.10 29.93
N ALA A 608 5.15 -10.04 31.00
CA ALA A 608 5.31 -10.93 32.16
C ALA A 608 5.12 -12.43 31.83
N SER A 609 4.59 -12.76 30.65
CA SER A 609 4.49 -14.12 30.11
C SER A 609 5.80 -14.65 29.53
N GLY A 610 6.88 -13.86 29.59
CA GLY A 610 8.21 -14.20 29.07
C GLY A 610 8.47 -13.79 27.62
N SER A 611 7.51 -13.10 26.98
CA SER A 611 7.63 -12.64 25.58
C SER A 611 8.39 -11.32 25.53
N ASN A 612 9.52 -11.31 24.82
CA ASN A 612 10.44 -10.19 24.77
C ASN A 612 10.47 -9.59 23.38
N ALA A 613 10.12 -8.31 23.25
CA ALA A 613 10.24 -7.56 22.02
C ALA A 613 11.44 -6.59 22.11
N SER A 614 12.18 -6.48 21.02
CA SER A 614 13.25 -5.48 20.87
C SER A 614 13.22 -4.89 19.47
N MET A 615 13.64 -3.64 19.33
CA MET A 615 13.70 -2.95 18.04
C MET A 615 14.86 -1.97 17.98
N VAL A 616 15.34 -1.70 16.76
CA VAL A 616 16.33 -0.66 16.50
C VAL A 616 15.67 0.50 15.77
N ILE A 617 15.74 1.69 16.37
CA ILE A 617 15.29 2.94 15.77
C ILE A 617 16.48 3.80 15.40
N THR A 618 16.48 4.32 14.17
CA THR A 618 17.53 5.21 13.66
C THR A 618 16.97 6.56 13.27
N GLN A 619 17.84 7.56 13.17
CA GLN A 619 17.53 8.77 12.43
C GLN A 619 17.16 8.47 10.95
N PRO A 620 16.40 9.34 10.28
CA PRO A 620 16.10 9.20 8.85
C PRO A 620 17.36 9.15 7.98
N LEU A 621 17.38 8.30 6.95
CA LEU A 621 18.52 8.09 6.04
C LEU A 621 18.69 9.18 4.98
N VAL A 622 17.73 10.09 4.83
CA VAL A 622 17.84 11.18 3.86
C VAL A 622 18.88 12.17 4.40
N PRO A 623 20.03 12.38 3.73
CA PRO A 623 20.99 13.37 4.17
C PRO A 623 20.27 14.72 4.20
N ARG A 624 20.30 15.43 5.33
CA ARG A 624 20.29 16.89 5.28
C ARG A 624 21.43 17.23 4.35
N SER A 625 21.12 17.67 3.14
CA SER A 625 22.14 18.01 2.18
C SER A 625 23.11 18.99 2.86
N LYS A 626 24.39 18.61 3.00
CA LYS A 626 25.43 19.57 3.37
C LYS A 626 25.61 20.67 2.30
N THR A 627 24.96 20.51 1.13
CA THR A 627 24.88 21.52 0.07
C THR A 627 23.55 22.27 0.03
N ALA A 628 22.60 22.00 0.94
CA ALA A 628 21.61 23.04 1.25
C ALA A 628 22.42 24.21 1.82
N PRO A 629 22.31 25.43 1.28
CA PRO A 629 23.03 26.55 1.85
C PRO A 629 22.70 26.59 3.34
N GLU A 630 23.72 26.58 4.21
CA GLU A 630 23.54 26.88 5.64
C GLU A 630 22.96 28.29 5.85
N SER A 631 22.95 29.09 4.78
CA SER A 631 22.18 30.30 4.61
C SER A 631 20.69 29.95 4.39
N PRO A 632 19.74 30.37 5.25
CA PRO A 632 18.33 30.35 4.85
C PRO A 632 18.21 31.04 3.50
N ILE A 633 17.48 30.45 2.54
CA ILE A 633 17.09 31.17 1.31
C ILE A 633 16.45 32.46 1.80
N GLU A 634 17.16 33.59 1.67
CA GLU A 634 16.76 34.87 2.26
C GLU A 634 15.33 35.15 1.85
N VAL A 635 14.37 35.00 2.76
CA VAL A 635 12.96 35.26 2.47
C VAL A 635 12.88 36.75 2.19
N ALA A 636 12.52 37.11 0.96
CA ALA A 636 12.39 38.50 0.57
C ALA A 636 11.45 39.20 1.57
N ALA A 637 11.88 40.35 2.08
CA ALA A 637 11.10 41.09 3.06
C ALA A 637 9.68 41.33 2.54
N GLY A 638 8.66 41.01 3.34
CA GLY A 638 7.26 41.19 2.97
C GLY A 638 6.60 40.03 2.19
N THR A 639 7.27 38.89 2.05
CA THR A 639 6.68 37.65 1.49
C THR A 639 5.49 37.18 2.33
N LYS A 640 4.36 36.88 1.69
CA LYS A 640 3.12 36.35 2.27
C LYS A 640 3.13 34.83 2.28
N PHE A 641 2.72 34.25 3.40
CA PHE A 641 2.51 32.80 3.57
C PHE A 641 1.04 32.50 3.85
N PRO A 642 0.42 31.52 3.15
CA PRO A 642 -0.99 31.20 3.35
C PRO A 642 -1.20 30.25 4.54
N PHE A 643 -2.31 30.43 5.25
CA PHE A 643 -2.73 29.61 6.38
C PHE A 643 -4.17 29.14 6.17
N TRP A 644 -4.42 27.87 6.43
CA TRP A 644 -5.74 27.24 6.41
C TRP A 644 -5.91 26.42 7.69
N PHE A 645 -6.50 27.03 8.71
CA PHE A 645 -6.88 26.33 9.93
C PHE A 645 -8.25 25.67 9.73
N CYS A 646 -8.43 24.44 10.22
CA CYS A 646 -9.64 23.65 10.02
C CYS A 646 -10.26 23.26 11.38
N GLY A 647 -11.59 23.21 11.43
CA GLY A 647 -12.37 22.90 12.64
C GLY A 647 -13.73 22.29 12.31
N LEU A 648 -14.31 21.53 13.23
CA LEU A 648 -15.71 21.08 13.09
C LEU A 648 -16.70 22.25 13.26
N ASP A 649 -16.36 23.18 14.14
CA ASP A 649 -17.17 24.36 14.46
C ASP A 649 -16.27 25.57 14.77
N ASP A 650 -16.87 26.76 14.89
CA ASP A 650 -16.12 27.99 15.20
C ASP A 650 -15.45 27.94 16.58
N GLN A 651 -16.00 27.18 17.53
CA GLN A 651 -15.44 27.06 18.88
C GLN A 651 -14.15 26.23 18.87
N SER A 652 -14.10 25.16 18.08
CA SER A 652 -12.91 24.33 17.85
C SER A 652 -11.79 25.13 17.19
N LEU A 653 -12.12 26.02 16.25
CA LEU A 653 -11.16 26.94 15.64
C LEU A 653 -10.62 27.97 16.65
N ARG A 654 -11.46 28.49 17.55
CA ARG A 654 -11.01 29.38 18.64
C ARG A 654 -10.06 28.67 19.60
N ARG A 655 -10.41 27.47 20.07
CA ARG A 655 -9.53 26.62 20.90
C ARG A 655 -8.23 26.32 20.18
N TYR A 656 -8.29 26.03 18.87
CA TYR A 656 -7.09 25.76 18.09
C TYR A 656 -6.20 27.00 17.95
N SER A 657 -6.80 28.18 17.73
CA SER A 657 -6.08 29.46 17.66
C SER A 657 -5.35 29.78 18.95
N GLU A 658 -6.00 29.57 20.10
CA GLU A 658 -5.40 29.74 21.43
C GLU A 658 -4.23 28.76 21.65
N ALA A 659 -4.43 27.47 21.35
CA ALA A 659 -3.39 26.44 21.48
C ALA A 659 -2.18 26.73 20.58
N PHE A 660 -2.42 27.23 19.37
CA PHE A 660 -1.39 27.60 18.41
C PHE A 660 -0.57 28.81 18.88
N ARG A 661 -1.23 29.85 19.41
CA ARG A 661 -0.56 31.01 20.02
C ARG A 661 0.33 30.59 21.19
N LYS A 662 -0.18 29.77 22.11
CA LYS A 662 0.60 29.25 23.26
C LYS A 662 1.81 28.44 22.80
N PHE A 663 1.65 27.62 21.76
CA PHE A 663 2.75 26.86 21.18
C PHE A 663 3.86 27.76 20.63
N ILE A 664 3.52 28.77 19.82
CA ILE A 664 4.52 29.71 19.28
C ILE A 664 5.23 30.45 20.41
N ALA A 665 4.49 30.96 21.40
CA ALA A 665 5.06 31.69 22.53
C ALA A 665 6.06 30.82 23.35
N GLY A 666 5.77 29.53 23.52
CA GLY A 666 6.64 28.59 24.25
C GLY A 666 7.94 28.22 23.53
N GLN A 667 8.06 28.49 22.22
CA GLN A 667 9.24 28.17 21.42
C GLN A 667 10.22 29.35 21.28
N SER A 668 9.76 30.58 21.55
CA SER A 668 10.56 31.82 21.44
C SER A 668 11.79 31.87 22.35
N SER A 669 11.89 31.00 23.36
CA SER A 669 13.06 30.90 24.26
C SER A 669 14.20 30.02 23.71
N SER A 670 14.00 29.29 22.60
CA SER A 670 15.05 28.46 21.98
C SER A 670 15.69 29.18 20.78
N THR A 671 17.01 29.28 20.77
CA THR A 671 17.83 30.15 19.89
C THR A 671 17.93 29.71 18.41
N LYS A 672 16.99 28.90 17.90
CA LYS A 672 16.83 28.61 16.46
C LYS A 672 15.39 28.94 16.06
N GLY A 673 15.18 30.17 15.59
CA GLY A 673 13.86 30.74 15.33
C GLY A 673 12.96 29.90 14.44
N LEU A 674 11.70 29.77 14.83
CA LEU A 674 10.62 29.23 14.02
C LEU A 674 10.46 30.07 12.74
N SER A 675 10.79 29.51 11.58
CA SER A 675 10.52 30.17 10.30
C SER A 675 9.03 30.11 9.97
N LEU A 676 8.45 31.26 9.59
CA LEU A 676 7.05 31.35 9.17
C LEU A 676 6.72 30.40 8.01
N SER A 677 7.68 30.19 7.09
CA SER A 677 7.57 29.23 5.99
C SER A 677 7.38 27.79 6.49
N ASN A 678 8.16 27.38 7.50
CA ASN A 678 8.02 26.06 8.12
C ASN A 678 6.68 25.92 8.82
N ILE A 679 6.19 26.96 9.51
CA ILE A 679 4.88 26.92 10.17
C ILE A 679 3.77 26.73 9.13
N SER A 680 3.76 27.55 8.07
CA SER A 680 2.76 27.50 7.00
C SER A 680 2.75 26.15 6.28
N PHE A 681 3.94 25.63 5.91
CA PHE A 681 4.10 24.32 5.29
C PHE A 681 3.61 23.17 6.19
N ASN A 682 4.06 23.12 7.45
CA ASN A 682 3.68 22.05 8.37
C ASN A 682 2.18 22.11 8.69
N LEU A 683 1.58 23.30 8.78
CA LEU A 683 0.14 23.44 8.99
C LEU A 683 -0.63 22.89 7.80
N ALA A 684 -0.20 23.22 6.58
CA ALA A 684 -0.84 22.73 5.36
C ALA A 684 -0.84 21.19 5.28
N ARG A 685 0.17 20.52 5.83
CA ARG A 685 0.29 19.05 5.88
C ARG A 685 -0.42 18.38 7.06
N GLN A 686 -0.54 19.07 8.19
CA GLN A 686 -1.09 18.51 9.43
C GLN A 686 -2.57 18.87 9.64
N SER A 687 -3.12 19.78 8.82
CA SER A 687 -4.53 20.17 8.89
C SER A 687 -5.43 19.21 8.13
N ASN A 688 -6.57 18.87 8.72
CA ASN A 688 -7.62 18.13 8.01
C ASN A 688 -8.54 19.09 7.25
N ARG A 689 -8.29 19.27 5.93
CA ARG A 689 -9.11 20.12 5.04
C ARG A 689 -10.49 19.52 4.73
N SER A 690 -10.85 18.36 5.27
CA SER A 690 -12.20 17.78 5.14
C SER A 690 -13.19 18.36 6.16
N LEU A 691 -12.72 19.05 7.20
CA LEU A 691 -13.60 19.60 8.22
C LEU A 691 -14.44 20.76 7.67
N GLU A 692 -15.63 20.94 8.24
CA GLU A 692 -16.65 21.83 7.70
C GLU A 692 -16.30 23.32 7.84
N ARG A 693 -15.57 23.70 8.89
CA ARG A 693 -15.22 25.09 9.18
C ARG A 693 -13.74 25.33 8.94
N SER A 694 -13.45 26.51 8.41
CA SER A 694 -12.08 26.91 8.11
C SER A 694 -11.82 28.38 8.39
N LEU A 695 -10.58 28.69 8.78
CA LEU A 695 -10.07 30.04 8.95
C LEU A 695 -8.88 30.22 8.00
N MET A 696 -9.05 31.07 6.99
CA MET A 696 -8.10 31.24 5.88
C MET A 696 -7.59 32.67 5.74
N PHE A 697 -6.28 32.86 5.84
CA PHE A 697 -5.63 34.16 5.66
C PHE A 697 -4.15 34.00 5.28
N SER A 698 -3.51 35.07 4.80
CA SER A 698 -2.05 35.15 4.64
C SER A 698 -1.43 36.06 5.69
N VAL A 699 -0.16 35.84 6.01
CA VAL A 699 0.63 36.72 6.89
C VAL A 699 2.07 36.85 6.40
N ARG A 700 2.78 37.89 6.83
CA ARG A 700 4.17 38.19 6.49
C ARG A 700 5.15 37.96 7.64
N SER A 701 4.65 37.86 8.86
CA SER A 701 5.47 37.62 10.06
C SER A 701 4.74 36.71 11.05
N VAL A 702 5.52 36.16 12.00
CA VAL A 702 4.97 35.40 13.14
C VAL A 702 4.11 36.32 14.02
N ASP A 703 4.46 37.59 14.18
CA ASP A 703 3.65 38.55 14.95
C ASP A 703 2.28 38.81 14.30
N GLU A 704 2.24 38.96 12.97
CA GLU A 704 0.98 39.11 12.25
C GLU A 704 0.10 37.84 12.39
N LEU A 705 0.71 36.64 12.38
CA LEU A 705 0.00 35.39 12.65
C LEU A 705 -0.63 35.40 14.05
N LEU A 706 0.15 35.74 15.08
CA LEU A 706 -0.32 35.80 16.46
C LEU A 706 -1.45 36.83 16.63
N GLN A 707 -1.35 37.99 15.98
CA GLN A 707 -2.37 39.03 16.00
C GLN A 707 -3.68 38.55 15.36
N LYS A 708 -3.63 37.94 14.17
CA LYS A 708 -4.82 37.43 13.48
C LYS A 708 -5.52 36.33 14.29
N LEU A 709 -4.75 35.41 14.86
CA LEU A 709 -5.31 34.36 15.71
C LEU A 709 -5.98 34.94 16.97
N GLU A 710 -5.40 35.99 17.57
CA GLU A 710 -5.99 36.67 18.74
C GLU A 710 -7.30 37.38 18.42
N MET A 711 -7.33 38.09 17.30
CA MET A 711 -8.52 38.80 16.86
C MET A 711 -9.66 37.81 16.58
N PHE A 712 -9.37 36.69 15.90
CA PHE A 712 -10.35 35.63 15.68
C PHE A 712 -10.84 35.01 17.01
N GLU A 713 -9.93 34.69 17.93
CA GLU A 713 -10.24 34.21 19.29
C GLU A 713 -11.25 35.12 20.00
N LYS A 714 -11.02 36.45 19.95
CA LYS A 714 -11.86 37.50 20.55
C LYS A 714 -13.20 37.75 19.84
N GLY A 715 -13.48 37.06 18.73
CA GLY A 715 -14.76 37.19 18.02
C GLY A 715 -14.75 38.17 16.86
N ASP A 716 -13.59 38.71 16.49
CA ASP A 716 -13.47 39.61 15.35
C ASP A 716 -13.47 38.82 14.03
N MET A 717 -14.62 38.86 13.35
CA MET A 717 -14.83 38.19 12.06
C MET A 717 -14.22 38.97 10.87
N SER A 718 -13.65 40.16 11.08
CA SER A 718 -13.01 40.96 10.02
C SER A 718 -11.67 40.38 9.57
N VAL A 719 -11.07 39.51 10.39
CA VAL A 719 -9.75 38.90 10.15
C VAL A 719 -9.77 37.85 9.05
N ALA A 720 -10.88 37.11 8.98
CA ALA A 720 -11.23 36.14 7.96
C ALA A 720 -12.64 35.59 8.26
N SER A 721 -13.43 35.31 7.22
CA SER A 721 -14.71 34.63 7.41
C SER A 721 -14.43 33.16 7.74
N ALA A 722 -15.00 32.68 8.85
CA ALA A 722 -15.13 31.25 9.04
C ALA A 722 -16.08 30.72 7.94
N ALA A 723 -15.50 30.12 6.90
CA ALA A 723 -16.25 29.66 5.74
C ALA A 723 -16.65 28.20 5.95
N THR A 724 -17.89 27.87 5.59
CA THR A 724 -18.30 26.48 5.40
C THR A 724 -17.63 25.99 4.12
N THR A 725 -17.00 24.82 4.18
CA THR A 725 -16.31 24.21 3.03
C THR A 725 -17.30 24.09 1.86
N ALA A 726 -17.10 24.89 0.81
CA ALA A 726 -17.96 24.89 -0.36
C ALA A 726 -17.79 23.58 -1.14
N GLN A 727 -18.85 23.10 -1.80
CA GLN A 727 -18.78 21.95 -2.70
C GLN A 727 -17.74 22.22 -3.80
N PRO A 728 -16.90 21.22 -4.16
CA PRO A 728 -15.87 21.39 -5.17
C PRO A 728 -16.50 21.75 -6.52
N ARG A 729 -16.00 22.84 -7.12
CA ARG A 729 -16.47 23.32 -8.42
C ARG A 729 -15.55 22.83 -9.54
N PRO A 730 -16.08 22.49 -10.73
CA PRO A 730 -15.27 22.18 -11.89
C PRO A 730 -14.36 23.36 -12.25
N VAL A 731 -13.11 23.05 -12.60
CA VAL A 731 -12.11 24.05 -12.99
C VAL A 731 -11.90 24.01 -14.50
N VAL A 732 -12.01 25.17 -15.14
CA VAL A 732 -11.64 25.38 -16.55
C VAL A 732 -10.30 26.11 -16.58
N LEU A 733 -9.26 25.46 -17.09
CA LEU A 733 -7.97 26.11 -17.28
C LEU A 733 -7.98 26.96 -18.56
N CYS A 734 -7.61 28.23 -18.41
CA CYS A 734 -7.68 29.24 -19.45
C CYS A 734 -6.27 29.66 -19.90
N PHE A 735 -6.00 29.60 -21.19
CA PHE A 735 -4.72 29.95 -21.81
C PHE A 735 -4.86 31.19 -22.69
N GLY A 736 -4.25 32.31 -22.28
CA GLY A 736 -4.34 33.57 -23.01
C GLY A 736 -3.50 33.63 -24.29
N GLY A 737 -3.84 34.58 -25.16
CA GLY A 737 -3.00 34.93 -26.31
C GLY A 737 -1.77 35.77 -25.94
N GLN A 738 -0.95 36.10 -26.94
CA GLN A 738 0.21 36.98 -26.77
C GLN A 738 -0.24 38.44 -26.59
N VAL A 739 -0.07 38.99 -25.38
CA VAL A 739 -0.47 40.37 -25.03
C VAL A 739 0.71 41.32 -24.76
N SER A 740 1.93 40.78 -24.66
CA SER A 740 3.16 41.49 -24.32
C SER A 740 4.29 41.09 -25.26
N THR A 741 5.33 41.93 -25.35
CA THR A 741 6.57 41.65 -26.09
C THR A 741 7.66 41.04 -25.21
N PHE A 742 7.37 40.76 -23.94
CA PHE A 742 8.23 40.05 -22.99
C PHE A 742 7.38 39.27 -21.97
N ILE A 743 8.00 38.31 -21.25
CA ILE A 743 7.32 37.52 -20.21
C ILE A 743 7.63 38.06 -18.80
N GLY A 744 8.90 38.23 -18.44
CA GLY A 744 9.28 38.87 -17.18
C GLY A 744 8.94 38.07 -15.91
N LEU A 745 9.09 36.74 -15.95
CA LEU A 745 8.93 35.86 -14.78
C LEU A 745 9.80 36.39 -13.62
N ASP A 746 9.23 36.48 -12.43
CA ASP A 746 10.01 36.83 -11.23
C ASP A 746 11.05 35.73 -10.94
N PRO A 747 12.36 36.05 -10.95
CA PRO A 747 13.41 35.08 -10.62
C PRO A 747 13.25 34.46 -9.24
N ASN A 748 12.61 35.16 -8.30
CA ASN A 748 12.33 34.63 -6.96
C ASN A 748 11.27 33.53 -6.99
N VAL A 749 10.27 33.64 -7.87
CA VAL A 749 9.26 32.59 -8.04
C VAL A 749 9.93 31.32 -8.59
N TYR A 750 10.74 31.46 -9.63
CA TYR A 750 11.49 30.34 -10.22
C TYR A 750 12.39 29.64 -9.18
N LYS A 751 13.15 30.39 -8.37
CA LYS A 751 14.06 29.83 -7.37
C LYS A 751 13.35 29.16 -6.17
N ARG A 752 12.11 29.53 -5.88
CA ARG A 752 11.37 29.07 -4.68
C ARG A 752 10.33 28.00 -4.96
N VAL A 753 9.94 27.80 -6.20
CA VAL A 753 8.87 26.87 -6.57
C VAL A 753 9.46 25.75 -7.40
N ALA A 754 9.79 24.63 -6.75
CA ALA A 754 10.51 23.53 -7.40
C ALA A 754 9.70 22.88 -8.52
N ILE A 755 8.37 22.80 -8.39
CA ILE A 755 7.51 22.24 -9.45
C ILE A 755 7.49 23.13 -10.71
N LEU A 756 7.45 24.46 -10.54
CA LEU A 756 7.50 25.39 -11.65
C LEU A 756 8.87 25.31 -12.34
N GLN A 757 9.94 25.30 -11.55
CA GLN A 757 11.30 25.12 -12.05
C GLN A 757 11.42 23.83 -12.87
N LYS A 758 10.98 22.69 -12.32
CA LYS A 758 11.00 21.39 -12.99
C LYS A 758 10.31 21.43 -14.35
N HIS A 759 9.13 22.03 -14.44
CA HIS A 759 8.38 22.10 -15.68
C HIS A 759 9.03 23.04 -16.71
N LEU A 760 9.57 24.18 -16.27
CA LEU A 760 10.34 25.08 -17.14
C LEU A 760 11.62 24.41 -17.66
N ASP A 761 12.36 23.72 -16.80
CA ASP A 761 13.56 22.97 -17.17
C ASP A 761 13.24 21.85 -18.18
N THR A 762 12.08 21.21 -18.04
CA THR A 762 11.59 20.19 -18.98
C THR A 762 11.34 20.79 -20.37
N VAL A 763 10.65 21.94 -20.43
CA VAL A 763 10.40 22.63 -21.71
C VAL A 763 11.70 23.15 -22.32
N ASP A 764 12.60 23.70 -21.51
CA ASP A 764 13.91 24.21 -21.94
C ASP A 764 14.79 23.09 -22.52
N ALA A 765 14.84 21.93 -21.86
CA ALA A 765 15.56 20.75 -22.36
C ALA A 765 14.99 20.25 -23.69
N ALA A 766 13.67 20.20 -23.83
CA ALA A 766 13.02 19.82 -25.07
C ALA A 766 13.28 20.85 -26.20
N ALA A 767 13.20 22.14 -25.90
CA ALA A 767 13.49 23.22 -26.84
C ALA A 767 14.95 23.17 -27.36
N ARG A 768 15.91 22.95 -26.46
CA ARG A 768 17.32 22.77 -26.84
C ARG A 768 17.54 21.54 -27.72
N SER A 769 16.87 20.43 -27.40
CA SER A 769 16.96 19.19 -28.18
C SER A 769 16.40 19.36 -29.60
N LEU A 770 15.43 20.25 -29.79
CA LEU A 770 14.88 20.65 -31.08
C LEU A 770 15.71 21.71 -31.82
N GLY A 771 16.79 22.21 -31.23
CA GLY A 771 17.60 23.29 -31.81
C GLY A 771 16.98 24.69 -31.72
N ALA A 772 15.91 24.87 -30.94
CA ALA A 772 15.23 26.16 -30.76
C ALA A 772 15.92 27.08 -29.75
N GLY A 773 17.01 26.62 -29.13
CA GLY A 773 17.76 27.35 -28.11
C GLY A 773 17.17 27.24 -26.71
N SER A 774 17.73 28.05 -25.80
CA SER A 774 17.36 28.09 -24.38
C SER A 774 16.29 29.15 -24.12
N ILE A 775 15.32 28.85 -23.25
CA ILE A 775 14.37 29.86 -22.75
C ILE A 775 15.02 30.78 -21.70
N PHE A 776 16.08 30.29 -21.05
CA PHE A 776 16.87 31.06 -20.08
C PHE A 776 18.03 31.81 -20.75
N PRO A 777 18.41 33.01 -20.25
CA PRO A 777 17.79 33.75 -19.15
C PRO A 777 16.57 34.60 -19.56
N SER A 778 16.19 34.63 -20.84
CA SER A 778 15.25 35.61 -21.37
C SER A 778 13.82 35.54 -20.85
N ILE A 779 13.41 34.41 -20.26
CA ILE A 779 12.14 34.33 -19.53
C ILE A 779 12.01 35.35 -18.38
N PHE A 780 13.14 35.79 -17.80
CA PHE A 780 13.19 36.77 -16.72
C PHE A 780 13.26 38.23 -17.21
N GLU A 781 13.55 38.45 -18.49
CA GLU A 781 13.75 39.79 -19.05
C GLU A 781 12.42 40.56 -19.12
N ARG A 782 12.48 41.86 -18.80
CA ARG A 782 11.35 42.79 -18.92
C ARG A 782 11.47 43.75 -20.11
N SER A 783 12.52 43.58 -20.90
CA SER A 783 12.71 44.29 -22.15
C SER A 783 12.05 43.54 -23.31
N PRO A 784 11.53 44.24 -24.34
CA PRO A 784 10.96 43.60 -25.52
C PRO A 784 11.91 42.59 -26.18
N ILE A 785 11.44 41.36 -26.37
CA ILE A 785 12.15 40.30 -27.08
C ILE A 785 11.84 40.46 -28.58
N GLN A 786 12.86 40.79 -29.37
CA GLN A 786 12.71 41.08 -30.80
C GLN A 786 12.48 39.82 -31.66
N ASP A 787 13.04 38.69 -31.25
CA ASP A 787 12.83 37.42 -31.96
C ASP A 787 11.47 36.81 -31.59
N THR A 788 10.53 36.87 -32.53
CA THR A 788 9.17 36.32 -32.38
C THR A 788 9.16 34.83 -32.04
N VAL A 789 10.11 34.06 -32.59
CA VAL A 789 10.21 32.61 -32.30
C VAL A 789 10.54 32.40 -30.83
N LYS A 790 11.55 33.13 -30.34
CA LYS A 790 11.96 33.10 -28.94
C LYS A 790 10.84 33.58 -28.00
N LEU A 791 10.17 34.68 -28.33
CA LEU A 791 9.07 35.21 -27.53
C LEU A 791 7.92 34.20 -27.38
N GLN A 792 7.49 33.58 -28.48
CA GLN A 792 6.41 32.59 -28.46
C GLN A 792 6.80 31.30 -27.76
N LEU A 793 8.05 30.85 -27.93
CA LEU A 793 8.59 29.71 -27.19
C LEU A 793 8.54 29.94 -25.67
N ILE A 794 8.97 31.12 -25.22
CA ILE A 794 8.96 31.47 -23.79
C ILE A 794 7.51 31.61 -23.27
N LEU A 795 6.60 32.20 -24.06
CA LEU A 795 5.18 32.28 -23.71
C LEU A 795 4.56 30.88 -23.52
N PHE A 796 4.83 29.96 -24.46
CA PHE A 796 4.40 28.57 -24.36
C PHE A 796 4.96 27.91 -23.10
N ALA A 797 6.26 28.04 -22.85
CA ALA A 797 6.93 27.48 -21.68
C ALA A 797 6.29 27.98 -20.37
N MET A 798 6.01 29.29 -20.30
CA MET A 798 5.40 29.92 -19.13
C MET A 798 3.98 29.38 -18.86
N GLN A 799 3.14 29.30 -19.89
CA GLN A 799 1.77 28.80 -19.75
C GLN A 799 1.73 27.30 -19.43
N TYR A 800 2.56 26.50 -20.11
CA TYR A 800 2.70 25.07 -19.88
C TYR A 800 3.13 24.79 -18.43
N ALA A 801 4.19 25.46 -17.97
CA ALA A 801 4.73 25.23 -16.63
C ALA A 801 3.75 25.66 -15.52
N CYS A 802 3.00 26.75 -15.72
CA CYS A 802 1.98 27.17 -14.78
C CYS A 802 0.78 26.22 -14.73
N ALA A 803 0.30 25.75 -15.89
CA ALA A 803 -0.78 24.78 -15.95
C ALA A 803 -0.40 23.48 -15.23
N HIS A 804 0.79 22.93 -15.51
CA HIS A 804 1.26 21.73 -14.85
C HIS A 804 1.56 21.93 -13.37
N SER A 805 1.99 23.12 -12.94
CA SER A 805 2.13 23.45 -11.51
C SER A 805 0.79 23.43 -10.79
N TRP A 806 -0.28 23.96 -11.39
CA TRP A 806 -1.63 23.85 -10.82
C TRP A 806 -2.13 22.41 -10.75
N ILE A 807 -1.91 21.62 -11.81
CA ILE A 807 -2.30 20.21 -11.87
C ILE A 807 -1.56 19.39 -10.80
N ASP A 808 -0.24 19.60 -10.66
CA ASP A 808 0.59 18.91 -9.66
C ASP A 808 0.27 19.35 -8.22
N SER A 809 -0.31 20.54 -8.05
CA SER A 809 -0.86 21.01 -6.77
C SER A 809 -2.29 20.57 -6.49
N GLY A 810 -2.86 19.65 -7.29
CA GLY A 810 -4.14 18.99 -6.99
C GLY A 810 -5.33 19.50 -7.81
N ILE A 811 -5.16 20.48 -8.70
CA ILE A 811 -6.23 20.86 -9.62
C ILE A 811 -6.49 19.72 -10.60
N GLN A 812 -7.76 19.33 -10.71
CA GLN A 812 -8.26 18.41 -11.73
C GLN A 812 -9.12 19.22 -12.72
N PRO A 813 -8.57 19.66 -13.87
CA PRO A 813 -9.31 20.47 -14.81
C PRO A 813 -10.46 19.67 -15.43
N ALA A 814 -11.67 20.21 -15.37
CA ALA A 814 -12.82 19.65 -16.08
C ALA A 814 -12.76 19.96 -17.59
N ALA A 815 -12.11 21.07 -17.96
CA ALA A 815 -11.83 21.40 -19.34
C ALA A 815 -10.64 22.38 -19.47
N VAL A 816 -10.10 22.51 -20.68
CA VAL A 816 -9.16 23.57 -21.08
C VAL A 816 -9.77 24.42 -22.20
N VAL A 817 -9.46 25.71 -22.22
CA VAL A 817 -9.81 26.64 -23.31
C VAL A 817 -8.68 27.62 -23.57
N GLY A 818 -8.40 27.87 -24.84
CA GLY A 818 -7.35 28.80 -25.26
C GLY A 818 -7.89 29.94 -26.12
N HIS A 819 -7.26 31.11 -26.01
CA HIS A 819 -7.49 32.24 -26.90
C HIS A 819 -6.28 32.44 -27.82
N SER A 820 -6.50 32.35 -29.14
CA SER A 820 -5.44 32.51 -30.15
C SER A 820 -4.24 31.61 -29.83
N PHE A 821 -3.04 32.16 -29.58
CA PHE A 821 -1.83 31.42 -29.21
C PHE A 821 -2.04 30.45 -28.04
N GLY A 822 -2.84 30.81 -27.04
CA GLY A 822 -3.07 29.96 -25.88
C GLY A 822 -3.75 28.63 -26.22
N GLU A 823 -4.46 28.54 -27.34
CA GLU A 823 -5.03 27.28 -27.84
C GLU A 823 -3.94 26.26 -28.19
N LEU A 824 -2.77 26.72 -28.65
CA LEU A 824 -1.61 25.85 -28.92
C LEU A 824 -1.05 25.23 -27.65
N THR A 825 -1.00 25.99 -26.55
CA THR A 825 -0.60 25.46 -25.24
C THR A 825 -1.67 24.51 -24.68
N ALA A 826 -2.95 24.82 -24.88
CA ALA A 826 -4.07 23.97 -24.44
C ALA A 826 -4.04 22.59 -25.12
N LEU A 827 -3.63 22.51 -26.40
CA LEU A 827 -3.40 21.21 -27.09
C LEU A 827 -2.33 20.36 -26.40
N CYS A 828 -1.24 20.99 -25.95
CA CYS A 828 -0.18 20.29 -25.25
C CYS A 828 -0.64 19.80 -23.88
N VAL A 829 -1.30 20.66 -23.09
CA VAL A 829 -1.73 20.33 -21.72
C VAL A 829 -2.84 19.28 -21.73
N SER A 830 -3.72 19.27 -22.73
CA SER A 830 -4.73 18.23 -22.94
C SER A 830 -4.17 16.93 -23.53
N GLN A 831 -2.88 16.89 -23.89
CA GLN A 831 -2.20 15.80 -24.60
C GLN A 831 -2.77 15.46 -25.99
N ILE A 832 -3.51 16.38 -26.61
CA ILE A 832 -3.80 16.25 -28.05
C ILE A 832 -2.49 16.31 -28.84
N LEU A 833 -1.53 17.13 -28.40
CA LEU A 833 -0.16 17.08 -28.89
C LEU A 833 0.81 16.76 -27.75
N SER A 834 1.87 16.03 -28.05
CA SER A 834 3.00 15.86 -27.12
C SER A 834 3.72 17.19 -26.90
N LEU A 835 4.51 17.30 -25.83
CA LEU A 835 5.36 18.48 -25.61
C LEU A 835 6.31 18.73 -26.80
N GLU A 836 6.92 17.68 -27.33
CA GLU A 836 7.85 17.79 -28.44
C GLU A 836 7.17 18.26 -29.73
N ASP A 837 6.01 17.67 -30.08
CA ASP A 837 5.26 18.08 -31.27
C ASP A 837 4.67 19.48 -31.12
N SER A 838 4.24 19.86 -29.91
CA SER A 838 3.77 21.22 -29.61
C SER A 838 4.88 22.25 -29.79
N LEU A 839 6.09 21.96 -29.30
CA LEU A 839 7.25 22.83 -29.49
C LEU A 839 7.66 22.92 -30.96
N ARG A 840 7.69 21.79 -31.69
CA ARG A 840 7.94 21.79 -33.14
C ARG A 840 6.93 22.66 -33.88
N MET A 841 5.63 22.52 -33.56
CA MET A 841 4.56 23.33 -34.14
C MET A 841 4.76 24.82 -33.84
N VAL A 842 4.97 25.20 -32.57
CA VAL A 842 5.15 26.59 -32.16
C VAL A 842 6.36 27.22 -32.85
N VAL A 843 7.51 26.53 -32.83
CA VAL A 843 8.76 27.01 -33.42
C VAL A 843 8.66 27.11 -34.94
N SER A 844 8.17 26.08 -35.61
CA SER A 844 8.05 26.06 -37.08
C SER A 844 7.08 27.12 -37.58
N ARG A 845 5.92 27.24 -36.93
CA ARG A 845 4.91 28.26 -37.24
C ARG A 845 5.47 29.68 -37.04
N ALA A 846 6.16 29.93 -35.94
CA ALA A 846 6.74 31.24 -35.66
C ALA A 846 7.89 31.58 -36.63
N THR A 847 8.70 30.59 -36.98
CA THR A 847 9.81 30.73 -37.94
C THR A 847 9.27 31.09 -39.31
N LEU A 848 8.23 30.39 -39.78
CA LEU A 848 7.60 30.68 -41.06
C LEU A 848 6.98 32.10 -41.08
N VAL A 849 6.28 32.49 -40.02
CA VAL A 849 5.74 33.86 -39.89
C VAL A 849 6.85 34.92 -39.93
N ARG A 850 8.02 34.65 -39.35
CA ARG A 850 9.16 35.58 -39.36
C ARG A 850 9.81 35.67 -40.74
N ASP A 851 10.00 34.52 -41.40
CA ASP A 851 10.90 34.40 -42.56
C ASP A 851 10.16 34.49 -43.91
N ALA A 852 8.91 34.00 -43.98
CA ALA A 852 8.13 33.95 -45.22
C ALA A 852 7.05 35.04 -45.34
N TRP A 853 6.68 35.72 -44.25
CA TRP A 853 5.74 36.84 -44.31
C TRP A 853 6.44 38.12 -44.80
N SER A 854 6.59 38.22 -46.12
CA SER A 854 7.09 39.41 -46.80
C SER A 854 5.97 40.43 -47.06
N GLY A 855 6.25 41.73 -46.92
CA GLY A 855 5.30 42.81 -47.19
C GLY A 855 4.64 43.38 -45.93
N ASP A 856 3.39 43.84 -46.07
CA ASP A 856 2.64 44.42 -44.95
C ASP A 856 2.27 43.35 -43.91
N LYS A 857 2.69 43.58 -42.67
CA LYS A 857 2.40 42.69 -41.53
C LYS A 857 1.00 42.95 -40.94
N GLY A 858 0.33 44.00 -41.41
CA GLY A 858 -0.98 44.41 -40.98
C GLY A 858 -1.01 45.01 -39.58
N ALA A 859 -2.20 45.42 -39.17
CA ALA A 859 -2.47 45.91 -37.82
C ALA A 859 -3.74 45.28 -37.25
N MET A 860 -3.97 45.46 -35.94
CA MET A 860 -5.20 45.03 -35.28
C MET A 860 -5.77 46.15 -34.41
N ILE A 861 -7.09 46.27 -34.37
CA ILE A 861 -7.82 47.23 -33.54
C ILE A 861 -8.93 46.50 -32.75
N ALA A 862 -8.94 46.67 -31.43
CA ALA A 862 -10.04 46.20 -30.60
C ALA A 862 -11.20 47.22 -30.68
N VAL A 863 -12.43 46.74 -30.87
CA VAL A 863 -13.64 47.55 -30.99
C VAL A 863 -14.70 47.04 -30.01
N GLU A 864 -15.33 47.97 -29.29
CA GLU A 864 -16.48 47.73 -28.42
C GLU A 864 -17.74 48.34 -29.05
N ALA A 865 -18.59 47.49 -29.62
CA ALA A 865 -19.81 47.86 -30.36
C ALA A 865 -20.72 46.64 -30.54
N ASP A 866 -21.91 46.79 -31.12
CA ASP A 866 -22.75 45.67 -31.53
C ASP A 866 -22.26 45.08 -32.87
N VAL A 867 -22.41 43.76 -33.07
CA VAL A 867 -21.81 43.05 -34.22
C VAL A 867 -22.26 43.63 -35.57
N GLU A 868 -23.55 43.99 -35.68
CA GLU A 868 -24.14 44.59 -36.88
C GLU A 868 -23.47 45.93 -37.23
N ASP A 869 -23.10 46.72 -36.23
CA ASP A 869 -22.45 48.00 -36.45
C ASP A 869 -20.97 47.82 -36.80
N VAL A 870 -20.31 46.79 -36.25
CA VAL A 870 -18.95 46.41 -36.68
C VAL A 870 -18.94 45.95 -38.13
N GLU A 871 -19.93 45.17 -38.57
CA GLU A 871 -20.06 44.74 -39.97
C GLU A 871 -20.33 45.93 -40.91
N LYS A 872 -21.19 46.88 -40.52
CA LYS A 872 -21.39 48.13 -41.25
C LYS A 872 -20.08 48.93 -41.35
N LEU A 873 -19.34 49.06 -40.25
CA LEU A 873 -18.04 49.73 -40.21
C LEU A 873 -17.03 49.09 -41.19
N LEU A 874 -16.95 47.76 -41.22
CA LEU A 874 -16.07 47.04 -42.15
C LEU A 874 -16.49 47.25 -43.61
N SER A 875 -17.79 47.23 -43.89
CA SER A 875 -18.34 47.51 -45.22
C SER A 875 -18.01 48.95 -45.68
N GLU A 876 -18.20 49.95 -44.82
CA GLU A 876 -17.92 51.35 -45.16
C GLU A 876 -16.42 51.66 -45.27
N SER A 877 -15.60 51.16 -44.35
CA SER A 877 -14.15 51.34 -44.42
C SER A 877 -13.53 50.68 -45.65
N SER A 878 -14.05 49.53 -46.10
CA SER A 878 -13.59 48.88 -47.33
C SER A 878 -13.79 49.74 -48.58
N LYS A 879 -14.87 50.52 -48.64
CA LYS A 879 -15.13 51.47 -49.74
C LYS A 879 -14.12 52.62 -49.76
N ASN A 880 -13.57 52.98 -48.59
CA ASN A 880 -12.59 54.04 -48.44
C ASN A 880 -11.16 53.59 -48.75
N CYS A 881 -10.93 52.29 -48.96
CA CYS A 881 -9.62 51.72 -49.29
C CYS A 881 -9.71 50.72 -50.46
N PRO A 882 -10.15 51.16 -51.66
CA PRO A 882 -10.32 50.27 -52.80
C PRO A 882 -8.97 49.73 -53.29
N GLY A 883 -8.87 48.41 -53.44
CA GLY A 883 -7.66 47.71 -53.90
C GLY A 883 -6.86 47.01 -52.80
N GLU A 884 -7.16 47.30 -51.54
CA GLU A 884 -6.61 46.57 -50.38
C GLU A 884 -7.50 45.37 -50.00
N ILE A 885 -6.89 44.39 -49.32
CA ILE A 885 -7.65 43.28 -48.73
C ILE A 885 -8.53 43.84 -47.59
N PRO A 886 -9.86 43.66 -47.62
CA PRO A 886 -10.74 44.19 -46.59
C PRO A 886 -10.36 43.70 -45.19
N ALA A 887 -10.44 44.58 -44.19
CA ALA A 887 -10.32 44.18 -42.80
C ALA A 887 -11.48 43.22 -42.41
N SER A 888 -11.22 42.34 -41.45
CA SER A 888 -12.18 41.33 -40.99
C SER A 888 -12.13 41.19 -39.47
N ILE A 889 -13.19 40.61 -38.88
CA ILE A 889 -13.20 40.30 -37.45
C ILE A 889 -12.30 39.09 -37.20
N ALA A 890 -11.18 39.32 -36.52
CA ALA A 890 -10.23 38.31 -36.09
C ALA A 890 -10.65 37.59 -34.81
N CYS A 891 -11.29 38.29 -33.87
CA CYS A 891 -11.69 37.69 -32.58
C CYS A 891 -13.08 38.17 -32.13
N TYR A 892 -13.93 37.22 -31.75
CA TYR A 892 -15.21 37.43 -31.07
C TYR A 892 -15.00 37.16 -29.57
N ASN A 893 -14.56 38.19 -28.84
CA ASN A 893 -14.13 38.07 -27.43
C ASN A 893 -15.29 38.17 -26.43
N GLY A 894 -16.41 38.77 -26.83
CA GLY A 894 -17.64 38.91 -26.06
C GLY A 894 -18.77 39.43 -26.95
N PRO A 895 -19.99 39.58 -26.41
CA PRO A 895 -21.16 39.97 -27.20
C PRO A 895 -21.02 41.37 -27.84
N ARG A 896 -20.20 42.23 -27.23
CA ARG A 896 -19.88 43.58 -27.73
C ARG A 896 -18.38 43.85 -27.82
N SER A 897 -17.54 42.81 -27.89
CA SER A 897 -16.08 42.97 -27.84
C SER A 897 -15.42 42.19 -28.97
N PHE A 898 -14.89 42.93 -29.94
CA PHE A 898 -14.34 42.39 -31.17
C PHE A 898 -12.91 42.85 -31.38
N THR A 899 -12.11 42.06 -32.11
CA THR A 899 -10.81 42.49 -32.63
C THR A 899 -10.86 42.41 -34.15
N ILE A 900 -10.55 43.52 -34.81
CA ILE A 900 -10.49 43.64 -36.26
C ILE A 900 -9.02 43.55 -36.71
N ALA A 901 -8.76 42.83 -37.78
CA ALA A 901 -7.44 42.63 -38.36
C ALA A 901 -7.47 42.79 -39.89
N GLY A 902 -6.39 43.34 -40.45
CA GLY A 902 -6.23 43.57 -41.89
C GLY A 902 -4.90 44.25 -42.21
N SER A 903 -4.73 44.67 -43.46
CA SER A 903 -3.57 45.48 -43.87
C SER A 903 -3.52 46.77 -43.05
N THR A 904 -2.33 47.35 -42.92
CA THR A 904 -2.10 48.60 -42.21
C THR A 904 -3.01 49.70 -42.77
N ALA A 905 -3.12 49.77 -44.10
CA ALA A 905 -4.03 50.68 -44.81
C ALA A 905 -5.51 50.40 -44.49
N SER A 906 -5.95 49.14 -44.55
CA SER A 906 -7.33 48.77 -44.21
C SER A 906 -7.69 49.10 -42.75
N ILE A 907 -6.77 48.93 -41.81
CA ILE A 907 -7.00 49.27 -40.39
C ILE A 907 -6.97 50.78 -40.15
N GLU A 908 -6.17 51.53 -40.90
CA GLU A 908 -6.20 52.99 -40.89
C GLU A 908 -7.53 53.52 -41.44
N ALA A 909 -8.07 52.90 -42.49
CA ALA A 909 -9.40 53.20 -43.01
C ALA A 909 -10.50 52.88 -41.96
N VAL A 910 -10.40 51.76 -41.26
CA VAL A 910 -11.30 51.43 -40.13
C VAL A 910 -11.22 52.49 -39.03
N ALA A 911 -10.01 52.89 -38.62
CA ALA A 911 -9.82 53.91 -37.58
C ALA A 911 -10.37 55.29 -38.00
N ALA A 912 -10.20 55.67 -39.28
CA ALA A 912 -10.78 56.87 -39.85
C ALA A 912 -12.31 56.82 -39.86
N SER A 913 -12.89 55.69 -40.29
CA SER A 913 -14.35 55.50 -40.28
C SER A 913 -14.94 55.57 -38.88
N ILE A 914 -14.29 54.99 -37.85
CA ILE A 914 -14.73 55.09 -36.45
C ILE A 914 -14.80 56.54 -35.97
N SER A 915 -13.96 57.42 -36.52
CA SER A 915 -13.92 58.85 -36.15
C SER A 915 -15.05 59.66 -36.80
N THR A 916 -15.85 59.06 -37.70
CA THR A 916 -16.99 59.74 -38.35
C THR A 916 -18.23 59.77 -37.43
N PRO A 917 -19.17 60.72 -37.62
CA PRO A 917 -20.40 60.80 -36.82
C PRO A 917 -21.27 59.53 -36.85
N ALA A 918 -21.15 58.72 -37.90
CA ALA A 918 -21.91 57.47 -38.05
C ALA A 918 -21.50 56.39 -37.03
N PHE A 919 -20.24 56.42 -36.56
CA PHE A 919 -19.67 55.40 -35.66
C PHE A 919 -19.06 55.98 -34.38
N SER A 920 -19.28 57.26 -34.09
CA SER A 920 -18.63 57.96 -32.96
C SER A 920 -18.99 57.42 -31.57
N SER A 921 -20.03 56.58 -31.46
CA SER A 921 -20.40 55.88 -30.23
C SER A 921 -19.52 54.66 -29.92
N MET A 922 -18.77 54.16 -30.89
CA MET A 922 -17.89 53.01 -30.72
C MET A 922 -16.61 53.39 -29.98
N ARG A 923 -16.17 52.51 -29.06
CA ARG A 923 -14.83 52.63 -28.47
C ARG A 923 -13.88 51.73 -29.23
N ALA A 924 -12.72 52.27 -29.60
CA ALA A 924 -11.71 51.50 -30.31
C ALA A 924 -10.31 51.77 -29.76
N LYS A 925 -9.46 50.75 -29.80
CA LYS A 925 -8.07 50.82 -29.34
C LYS A 925 -7.18 49.99 -30.26
N ARG A 926 -6.18 50.64 -30.88
CA ARG A 926 -5.16 49.94 -31.66
C ARG A 926 -4.34 49.02 -30.75
N LEU A 927 -4.13 47.78 -31.17
CA LEU A 927 -3.39 46.78 -30.39
C LEU A 927 -1.90 46.87 -30.68
N ASN A 928 -1.08 46.68 -29.65
CA ASN A 928 0.37 46.65 -29.76
C ASN A 928 0.85 45.23 -30.08
N VAL A 929 0.60 44.79 -31.31
CA VAL A 929 0.98 43.47 -31.83
C VAL A 929 1.87 43.62 -33.06
N THR A 930 2.75 42.66 -33.30
CA THR A 930 3.73 42.73 -34.40
C THR A 930 3.16 42.41 -35.77
N ASN A 931 2.05 41.65 -35.82
CA ASN A 931 1.41 41.15 -37.02
C ASN A 931 -0.12 41.04 -36.81
N ALA A 932 -0.88 41.14 -37.90
CA ALA A 932 -2.32 40.94 -37.94
C ALA A 932 -2.69 39.47 -38.17
N PHE A 933 -2.90 38.71 -37.10
CA PHE A 933 -3.32 37.30 -37.17
C PHE A 933 -4.83 37.14 -37.38
N HIS A 934 -5.26 35.93 -37.73
CA HIS A 934 -6.68 35.56 -37.93
C HIS A 934 -7.38 36.38 -39.03
N CYS A 935 -6.65 36.67 -40.12
CA CYS A 935 -7.17 37.39 -41.29
C CYS A 935 -6.55 36.90 -42.61
N ALA A 936 -7.08 37.39 -43.73
CA ALA A 936 -6.68 36.99 -45.09
C ALA A 936 -5.22 37.30 -45.47
N LEU A 937 -4.51 38.17 -44.72
CA LEU A 937 -3.08 38.41 -44.95
C LEU A 937 -2.20 37.16 -44.80
N LEU A 938 -2.72 36.12 -44.15
CA LEU A 938 -2.03 34.86 -43.92
C LEU A 938 -2.22 33.84 -45.05
N ASP A 939 -3.11 34.10 -46.02
CA ASP A 939 -3.41 33.18 -47.13
C ASP A 939 -2.14 32.67 -47.86
N PRO A 940 -1.11 33.51 -48.11
CA PRO A 940 0.14 33.04 -48.75
C PRO A 940 0.94 32.02 -47.93
N LEU A 941 0.71 31.92 -46.62
CA LEU A 941 1.48 31.03 -45.73
C LEU A 941 0.80 29.69 -45.47
N LEU A 942 -0.48 29.51 -45.82
CA LEU A 942 -1.29 28.37 -45.38
C LEU A 942 -0.76 27.03 -45.89
N GLU A 943 -0.36 26.94 -47.16
CA GLU A 943 0.16 25.71 -47.75
C GLU A 943 1.47 25.28 -47.07
N GLN A 944 2.36 26.23 -46.78
CA GLN A 944 3.63 25.96 -46.11
C GLN A 944 3.42 25.56 -44.63
N LEU A 945 2.44 26.16 -43.95
CA LEU A 945 2.06 25.77 -42.59
C LEU A 945 1.50 24.36 -42.52
N GLU A 946 0.62 24.00 -43.45
CA GLU A 946 0.05 22.66 -43.51
C GLU A 946 1.16 21.64 -43.82
N GLN A 947 2.01 21.93 -44.79
CA GLN A 947 3.14 21.06 -45.15
C GLN A 947 4.13 20.87 -43.99
N GLY A 948 4.45 21.93 -43.25
CA GLY A 948 5.31 21.89 -42.06
C GLY A 948 4.70 21.13 -40.88
N SER A 949 3.37 20.92 -40.89
CA SER A 949 2.63 20.28 -39.79
C SER A 949 2.30 18.81 -40.05
N LYS A 950 2.62 18.26 -41.23
CA LYS A 950 2.26 16.88 -41.63
C LYS A 950 2.80 15.78 -40.71
N ASN A 951 3.90 16.04 -40.01
CA ASN A 951 4.54 15.07 -39.11
C ASN A 951 4.08 15.20 -37.65
N LEU A 952 3.15 16.11 -37.34
CA LEU A 952 2.58 16.25 -36.00
C LEU A 952 1.56 15.14 -35.74
N ASN A 953 1.61 14.55 -34.54
CA ASN A 953 0.70 13.49 -34.14
C ASN A 953 -0.39 14.01 -33.22
N PHE A 954 -1.62 14.14 -33.73
CA PHE A 954 -2.79 14.57 -32.95
C PHE A 954 -3.48 13.36 -32.30
N GLY A 955 -3.51 13.33 -30.97
CA GLY A 955 -4.17 12.33 -30.14
C GLY A 955 -5.56 12.77 -29.64
N GLU A 956 -6.20 11.89 -28.87
CA GLU A 956 -7.42 12.23 -28.13
C GLU A 956 -7.08 12.99 -26.84
N PRO A 957 -7.89 13.99 -26.44
CA PRO A 957 -7.64 14.76 -25.23
C PRO A 957 -7.86 13.93 -23.96
N ILE A 958 -6.88 13.93 -23.05
CA ILE A 958 -7.05 13.40 -21.68
C ILE A 958 -7.76 14.40 -20.75
N ILE A 959 -7.72 15.69 -21.10
CA ILE A 959 -8.46 16.77 -20.46
C ILE A 959 -9.35 17.38 -21.55
N PRO A 960 -10.68 17.38 -21.40
CA PRO A 960 -11.59 17.92 -22.41
C PRO A 960 -11.18 19.32 -22.87
N MET A 961 -11.07 19.53 -24.18
CA MET A 961 -10.69 20.82 -24.76
C MET A 961 -11.88 21.46 -25.46
N GLU A 962 -12.20 22.69 -25.09
CA GLU A 962 -13.17 23.51 -25.82
C GLU A 962 -12.44 24.44 -26.80
N ARG A 963 -12.63 24.22 -28.10
CA ARG A 963 -12.06 25.02 -29.19
C ARG A 963 -12.75 26.38 -29.27
N ALA A 964 -12.01 27.42 -29.65
CA ALA A 964 -12.56 28.77 -29.87
C ALA A 964 -13.22 28.90 -31.26
N THR A 965 -14.16 28.02 -31.59
CA THR A 965 -14.93 27.99 -32.85
C THR A 965 -16.38 28.47 -32.65
N GLU A 966 -17.00 28.96 -33.73
CA GLU A 966 -18.39 29.46 -33.72
C GLU A 966 -19.37 28.39 -33.23
N PHE A 967 -19.26 27.20 -33.82
CA PHE A 967 -20.06 26.02 -33.47
C PHE A 967 -19.23 24.99 -32.69
N PRO A 968 -19.87 24.07 -31.95
CA PRO A 968 -19.18 22.94 -31.32
C PRO A 968 -18.39 22.14 -32.36
N HIS A 969 -17.11 21.90 -32.09
CA HIS A 969 -16.25 21.08 -32.94
C HIS A 969 -16.16 19.67 -32.37
N GLN A 970 -16.52 18.65 -33.17
CA GLN A 970 -16.49 17.24 -32.78
C GLN A 970 -15.51 16.40 -33.60
N GLU A 971 -14.90 16.98 -34.63
CA GLU A 971 -13.97 16.26 -35.51
C GLU A 971 -12.58 16.15 -34.88
N LYS A 972 -11.83 15.12 -35.27
CA LYS A 972 -10.44 14.96 -34.86
C LYS A 972 -9.57 16.02 -35.54
N LEU A 973 -8.63 16.56 -34.78
CA LEU A 973 -7.68 17.53 -35.34
C LEU A 973 -6.72 16.83 -36.31
N THR A 974 -6.40 17.53 -37.38
CA THR A 974 -5.44 17.09 -38.42
C THR A 974 -4.35 18.16 -38.56
N PRO A 975 -3.24 17.89 -39.27
CA PRO A 975 -2.22 18.91 -39.57
C PRO A 975 -2.76 20.23 -40.13
N ARG A 976 -3.89 20.19 -40.85
CA ARG A 976 -4.61 21.36 -41.36
C ARG A 976 -5.08 22.31 -40.24
N PHE A 977 -5.21 21.82 -39.01
CA PHE A 977 -5.48 22.65 -37.84
C PHE A 977 -4.51 23.84 -37.74
N VAL A 978 -3.22 23.66 -38.02
CA VAL A 978 -2.23 24.73 -37.82
C VAL A 978 -2.45 25.89 -38.79
N SER A 979 -2.78 25.60 -40.05
CA SER A 979 -3.14 26.61 -41.05
C SER A 979 -4.52 27.22 -40.75
N ASP A 980 -5.51 26.40 -40.38
CA ASP A 980 -6.86 26.89 -40.10
C ASP A 980 -6.88 27.77 -38.83
N HIS A 981 -6.10 27.42 -37.79
CA HIS A 981 -6.02 28.11 -36.51
C HIS A 981 -5.50 29.54 -36.65
N ILE A 982 -4.40 29.73 -37.40
CA ILE A 982 -3.79 31.05 -37.54
C ILE A 982 -4.62 31.97 -38.45
N ARG A 983 -5.41 31.40 -39.36
CA ARG A 983 -6.19 32.10 -40.39
C ARG A 983 -7.62 32.42 -40.00
N SER A 984 -8.30 31.50 -39.31
CA SER A 984 -9.72 31.61 -39.00
C SER A 984 -9.97 32.51 -37.78
N PRO A 985 -11.16 33.11 -37.66
CA PRO A 985 -11.51 33.92 -36.49
C PRO A 985 -11.56 33.11 -35.20
N VAL A 986 -11.21 33.76 -34.09
CA VAL A 986 -11.25 33.20 -32.73
C VAL A 986 -12.59 33.51 -32.08
N PHE A 987 -13.47 32.52 -31.95
CA PHE A 987 -14.79 32.63 -31.34
C PHE A 987 -14.77 32.33 -29.84
N PHE A 988 -13.96 33.09 -29.09
CA PHE A 988 -13.75 32.85 -27.66
C PHE A 988 -15.03 32.99 -26.82
N HIS A 989 -15.88 33.99 -27.13
CA HIS A 989 -17.18 34.16 -26.46
C HIS A 989 -18.04 32.89 -26.55
N HIS A 990 -18.11 32.29 -27.74
CA HIS A 990 -18.92 31.09 -27.99
C HIS A 990 -18.38 29.88 -27.21
N ALA A 991 -17.06 29.69 -27.17
CA ALA A 991 -16.43 28.63 -26.38
C ALA A 991 -16.73 28.76 -24.88
N VAL A 992 -16.59 29.97 -24.34
CA VAL A 992 -16.86 30.24 -22.92
C VAL A 992 -18.35 30.06 -22.59
N GLU A 993 -19.27 30.47 -23.48
CA GLU A 993 -20.70 30.19 -23.30
C GLU A 993 -21.02 28.69 -23.29
N ARG A 994 -20.40 27.91 -24.18
CA ARG A 994 -20.61 26.45 -24.20
C ARG A 994 -20.11 25.81 -22.91
N LEU A 995 -18.97 26.27 -22.40
CA LEU A 995 -18.43 25.83 -21.11
C LEU A 995 -19.34 26.21 -19.94
N SER A 996 -19.86 27.44 -19.90
CA SER A 996 -20.78 27.87 -18.83
C SER A 996 -22.12 27.14 -18.87
N LYS A 997 -22.61 26.79 -20.07
CA LYS A 997 -23.82 25.95 -20.24
C LYS A 997 -23.57 24.51 -19.79
N ARG A 998 -22.38 23.96 -20.06
CA ARG A 998 -21.96 22.62 -19.63
C ARG A 998 -21.67 22.55 -18.12
N HIS A 999 -21.17 23.63 -17.53
CA HIS A 999 -20.78 23.73 -16.13
C HIS A 999 -21.36 25.00 -15.48
N LEU A 1000 -22.57 24.88 -14.91
CA LEU A 1000 -23.38 26.00 -14.40
C LEU A 1000 -22.71 26.87 -13.31
N SER A 1001 -21.78 26.29 -12.53
CA SER A 1001 -20.94 27.01 -11.57
C SER A 1001 -19.51 26.45 -11.65
N CYS A 1002 -18.63 27.15 -12.35
CA CYS A 1002 -17.25 26.72 -12.56
C CYS A 1002 -16.24 27.82 -12.20
N ILE A 1003 -14.99 27.40 -12.08
CA ILE A 1003 -13.85 28.27 -11.81
C ILE A 1003 -13.03 28.36 -13.10
N PHE A 1004 -12.97 29.54 -13.71
CA PHE A 1004 -12.05 29.85 -14.80
C PHE A 1004 -10.71 30.29 -14.21
N LEU A 1005 -9.71 29.41 -14.28
CA LEU A 1005 -8.38 29.62 -13.72
C LEU A 1005 -7.37 29.85 -14.84
N GLU A 1006 -6.61 30.94 -14.75
CA GLU A 1006 -5.58 31.24 -15.72
C GLU A 1006 -4.33 30.37 -15.56
N ALA A 1007 -3.79 29.88 -16.68
CA ALA A 1007 -2.43 29.35 -16.78
C ALA A 1007 -1.36 30.47 -16.77
N GLY A 1008 -1.25 31.20 -15.65
CA GLY A 1008 -0.04 31.90 -15.16
C GLY A 1008 0.69 32.96 -16.00
N SER A 1009 0.16 33.38 -17.16
CA SER A 1009 0.82 34.34 -18.06
C SER A 1009 0.44 35.81 -17.83
N ASN A 1010 -0.37 36.13 -16.82
CA ASN A 1010 -0.97 37.45 -16.60
C ASN A 1010 -1.65 38.03 -17.86
N SER A 1011 -2.30 37.16 -18.61
CA SER A 1011 -3.18 37.48 -19.71
C SER A 1011 -4.53 37.96 -19.20
N THR A 1012 -5.25 38.71 -20.04
CA THR A 1012 -6.58 39.20 -19.70
C THR A 1012 -7.69 38.14 -19.87
N ILE A 1013 -7.34 36.86 -20.10
CA ILE A 1013 -8.29 35.83 -20.55
C ILE A 1013 -9.44 35.57 -19.57
N THR A 1014 -9.16 35.51 -18.27
CA THR A 1014 -10.22 35.27 -17.26
C THR A 1014 -11.12 36.48 -17.10
N SER A 1015 -10.56 37.70 -17.19
CA SER A 1015 -11.36 38.94 -17.23
C SER A 1015 -12.22 39.03 -18.50
N MET A 1016 -11.69 38.54 -19.62
CA MET A 1016 -12.39 38.48 -20.90
C MET A 1016 -13.52 37.46 -20.86
N ALA A 1017 -13.29 36.28 -20.29
CA ALA A 1017 -14.33 35.27 -20.05
C ALA A 1017 -15.44 35.79 -19.13
N SER A 1018 -15.08 36.49 -18.04
CA SER A 1018 -16.05 37.13 -17.14
C SER A 1018 -16.94 38.12 -17.89
N ARG A 1019 -16.35 39.02 -18.67
CA ARG A 1019 -17.12 40.00 -19.47
C ARG A 1019 -17.96 39.33 -20.55
N ALA A 1020 -17.44 38.28 -21.20
CA ALA A 1020 -18.15 37.53 -22.23
C ALA A 1020 -19.44 36.88 -21.69
N LEU A 1021 -19.43 36.47 -20.41
CA LEU A 1021 -20.58 35.88 -19.72
C LEU A 1021 -21.45 36.89 -18.97
N GLY A 1022 -21.16 38.20 -19.06
CA GLY A 1022 -21.93 39.23 -18.35
C GLY A 1022 -21.64 39.32 -16.84
N ASN A 1023 -20.42 38.96 -16.41
CA ASN A 1023 -19.98 38.94 -15.00
C ASN A 1023 -20.92 38.12 -14.08
N PRO A 1024 -21.11 36.83 -14.36
CA PRO A 1024 -22.04 36.00 -13.61
C PRO A 1024 -21.56 35.81 -12.16
N GLY A 1025 -22.45 36.00 -11.19
CA GLY A 1025 -22.14 35.75 -9.77
C GLY A 1025 -21.98 34.27 -9.41
N SER A 1026 -22.39 33.35 -10.28
CA SER A 1026 -22.31 31.89 -10.06
C SER A 1026 -20.95 31.27 -10.41
N SER A 1027 -20.12 31.96 -11.21
CA SER A 1027 -18.81 31.49 -11.65
C SER A 1027 -17.70 32.37 -11.11
N HIS A 1028 -16.49 31.82 -10.98
CA HIS A 1028 -15.35 32.53 -10.42
C HIS A 1028 -14.23 32.62 -11.46
N PHE A 1029 -13.51 33.75 -11.49
CA PHE A 1029 -12.49 34.05 -12.49
C PHE A 1029 -11.20 34.44 -11.77
N HIS A 1030 -10.16 33.62 -11.90
CA HIS A 1030 -8.91 33.78 -11.15
C HIS A 1030 -7.75 33.98 -12.12
N ALA A 1031 -7.28 35.23 -12.20
CA ALA A 1031 -6.02 35.55 -12.89
C ALA A 1031 -4.82 35.14 -12.04
N VAL A 1032 -3.69 34.87 -12.70
CA VAL A 1032 -2.44 34.49 -12.04
C VAL A 1032 -1.32 35.36 -12.60
N ASN A 1033 -0.74 36.20 -11.73
CA ASN A 1033 0.32 37.13 -12.12
C ASN A 1033 1.59 36.88 -11.31
N ILE A 1034 2.50 36.09 -11.89
CA ILE A 1034 3.83 35.81 -11.32
C ILE A 1034 4.97 36.47 -12.13
N THR A 1035 4.62 37.38 -13.04
CA THR A 1035 5.52 38.07 -13.97
C THR A 1035 5.82 39.51 -13.50
N CYS A 1036 5.82 39.74 -12.19
CA CYS A 1036 6.09 41.02 -11.55
C CYS A 1036 6.86 40.81 -10.23
N ASP A 1037 7.43 41.87 -9.66
CA ASP A 1037 8.25 41.77 -8.42
C ASP A 1037 7.48 41.24 -7.20
N ASN A 1038 6.14 41.20 -7.28
CA ASN A 1038 5.27 40.70 -6.23
C ASN A 1038 4.74 39.27 -6.54
N GLY A 1039 5.41 38.52 -7.42
CA GLY A 1039 4.88 37.28 -8.00
C GLY A 1039 4.52 36.20 -6.97
N ILE A 1040 5.36 35.95 -5.97
CA ILE A 1040 5.06 35.00 -4.88
C ILE A 1040 3.83 35.43 -4.08
N ASN A 1041 3.69 36.72 -3.76
CA ASN A 1041 2.56 37.22 -2.99
C ASN A 1041 1.26 37.11 -3.78
N ASN A 1042 1.30 37.38 -5.08
CA ASN A 1042 0.15 37.21 -5.97
C ASN A 1042 -0.25 35.74 -6.07
N LEU A 1043 0.72 34.81 -6.15
CA LEU A 1043 0.46 33.38 -6.10
C LEU A 1043 -0.24 32.98 -4.79
N THR A 1044 0.27 33.44 -3.64
CA THR A 1044 -0.37 33.24 -2.33
C THR A 1044 -1.81 33.76 -2.30
N ASP A 1045 -2.05 34.96 -2.85
CA ASP A 1045 -3.37 35.56 -2.91
C ASP A 1045 -4.33 34.77 -3.83
N THR A 1046 -3.84 34.29 -4.99
CA THR A 1046 -4.62 33.42 -5.89
C THR A 1046 -4.95 32.08 -5.21
N THR A 1047 -3.98 31.44 -4.54
CA THR A 1047 -4.24 30.20 -3.79
C THR A 1047 -5.32 30.40 -2.72
N LEU A 1048 -5.24 31.48 -1.92
CA LEU A 1048 -6.29 31.80 -0.96
C LEU A 1048 -7.66 32.06 -1.61
N SER A 1049 -7.67 32.68 -2.79
CA SER A 1049 -8.89 32.91 -3.56
C SER A 1049 -9.52 31.58 -4.02
N LEU A 1050 -8.70 30.62 -4.47
CA LEU A 1050 -9.15 29.28 -4.86
C LEU A 1050 -9.66 28.48 -3.65
N TRP A 1051 -9.01 28.59 -2.48
CA TRP A 1051 -9.49 27.98 -1.24
C TRP A 1051 -10.86 28.49 -0.84
N ARG A 1052 -11.08 29.82 -0.91
CA ARG A 1052 -12.38 30.44 -0.67
C ARG A 1052 -13.45 30.02 -1.70
N ALA A 1053 -13.03 29.68 -2.92
CA ALA A 1053 -13.91 29.14 -3.96
C ALA A 1053 -14.22 27.63 -3.76
N GLY A 1054 -13.68 26.99 -2.72
CA GLY A 1054 -13.94 25.59 -2.36
C GLY A 1054 -12.92 24.59 -2.90
N LEU A 1055 -11.84 25.05 -3.54
CA LEU A 1055 -10.79 24.15 -4.04
C LEU A 1055 -9.78 23.84 -2.95
N LYS A 1056 -9.41 22.58 -2.82
CA LYS A 1056 -8.44 22.11 -1.82
C LYS A 1056 -6.99 22.07 -2.34
N VAL A 1057 -6.70 22.82 -3.41
CA VAL A 1057 -5.39 22.95 -4.06
C VAL A 1057 -4.25 23.30 -3.09
N ASP A 1058 -3.07 22.73 -3.29
CA ASP A 1058 -1.88 23.15 -2.56
C ASP A 1058 -1.31 24.48 -3.05
N HIS A 1059 -0.77 25.27 -2.13
CA HIS A 1059 0.12 26.37 -2.47
C HIS A 1059 1.38 25.79 -3.12
N TRP A 1060 1.86 26.30 -4.26
CA TRP A 1060 2.94 25.61 -5.00
C TRP A 1060 4.21 25.33 -4.17
N PRO A 1061 4.73 26.27 -3.34
CA PRO A 1061 5.80 25.98 -2.38
C PRO A 1061 5.52 24.90 -1.33
N HIS A 1062 4.28 24.45 -1.16
CA HIS A 1062 3.90 23.39 -0.22
C HIS A 1062 3.84 21.99 -0.86
N GLN A 1063 4.15 21.87 -2.15
CA GLN A 1063 4.11 20.60 -2.86
C GLN A 1063 5.17 19.63 -2.30
N THR A 1064 4.86 18.32 -2.32
CA THR A 1064 5.66 17.24 -1.69
C THR A 1064 7.12 17.17 -2.16
N ALA A 1065 7.43 17.61 -3.38
CA ALA A 1065 8.78 17.71 -3.92
C ALA A 1065 9.68 18.63 -3.08
N GLN A 1066 9.11 19.60 -2.37
CA GLN A 1066 9.82 20.56 -1.52
C GLN A 1066 9.83 20.19 -0.03
N THR A 1067 9.32 19.01 0.37
CA THR A 1067 9.31 18.61 1.79
C THR A 1067 10.69 18.71 2.46
N LYS A 1068 11.76 18.44 1.71
CA LYS A 1068 13.14 18.45 2.24
C LYS A 1068 13.67 19.86 2.52
N GLU A 1069 13.05 20.90 1.97
CA GLU A 1069 13.41 22.31 2.21
C GLU A 1069 12.83 22.83 3.53
N HIS A 1070 11.81 22.14 4.07
CA HIS A 1070 11.13 22.53 5.29
C HIS A 1070 11.61 21.73 6.50
N THR A 1071 11.73 22.41 7.64
CA THR A 1071 12.05 21.75 8.90
C THR A 1071 10.80 21.07 9.46
N PRO A 1072 10.88 19.77 9.82
CA PRO A 1072 9.85 19.05 10.56
C PRO A 1072 9.40 19.79 11.83
N LEU A 1073 8.13 20.15 11.95
CA LEU A 1073 7.55 20.71 13.18
C LEU A 1073 6.36 19.86 13.63
N LEU A 1074 6.23 19.60 14.93
CA LEU A 1074 5.01 19.03 15.50
C LEU A 1074 4.13 20.19 15.98
N LEU A 1075 3.12 20.54 15.18
CA LEU A 1075 2.18 21.59 15.53
C LEU A 1075 1.16 21.05 16.56
N PRO A 1076 0.46 21.94 17.30
CA PRO A 1076 -0.59 21.49 18.20
C PRO A 1076 -1.63 20.66 17.44
N PRO A 1077 -2.07 19.52 18.00
CA PRO A 1077 -3.08 18.67 17.38
C PRO A 1077 -4.45 19.35 17.39
N TYR A 1078 -5.44 18.71 16.77
CA TYR A 1078 -6.83 19.15 16.82
C TYR A 1078 -7.31 19.35 18.26
N GLN A 1079 -8.03 20.44 18.51
CA GLN A 1079 -8.53 20.80 19.86
C GLN A 1079 -9.98 20.34 20.04
N PHE A 1080 -10.13 19.07 20.44
CA PHE A 1080 -11.42 18.46 20.77
C PHE A 1080 -12.18 19.24 21.85
N ASP A 1081 -13.51 19.15 21.80
CA ASP A 1081 -14.33 19.62 22.90
C ASP A 1081 -14.11 18.73 24.13
N LYS A 1082 -13.99 19.34 25.30
CA LYS A 1082 -13.63 18.64 26.55
C LYS A 1082 -14.88 18.34 27.37
N VAL A 1083 -15.81 17.59 26.76
CA VAL A 1083 -17.03 17.13 27.42
C VAL A 1083 -16.81 15.74 27.99
N SER A 1084 -17.28 15.53 29.22
CA SER A 1084 -17.13 14.28 29.95
C SER A 1084 -18.25 13.31 29.54
N HIS A 1085 -17.89 12.21 28.85
CA HIS A 1085 -18.81 11.14 28.49
C HIS A 1085 -18.42 9.86 29.22
N TRP A 1086 -19.04 9.61 30.38
CA TRP A 1086 -18.76 8.44 31.23
C TRP A 1086 -20.04 7.68 31.57
N ILE A 1087 -19.94 6.35 31.59
CA ILE A 1087 -20.96 5.47 32.17
C ILE A 1087 -20.51 5.15 33.59
N GLU A 1088 -21.29 5.56 34.59
CA GLU A 1088 -21.04 5.16 35.97
C GLU A 1088 -21.21 3.65 36.12
N LEU A 1089 -20.18 2.99 36.67
CA LEU A 1089 -20.21 1.56 36.95
C LEU A 1089 -21.21 1.30 38.09
N ARG A 1090 -22.39 0.74 37.76
CA ARG A 1090 -23.35 0.28 38.78
C ARG A 1090 -23.05 -1.18 39.12
N GLY A 1091 -22.92 -1.49 40.41
CA GLY A 1091 -22.77 -2.88 40.87
C GLY A 1091 -24.05 -3.70 40.62
N PRO A 1092 -23.96 -5.03 40.44
CA PRO A 1092 -25.13 -5.89 40.31
C PRO A 1092 -25.95 -5.89 41.62
N PRO A 1093 -27.30 -6.05 41.54
CA PRO A 1093 -28.14 -6.10 42.73
C PRO A 1093 -27.82 -7.34 43.57
N LYS A 1094 -27.57 -7.15 44.87
CA LYS A 1094 -27.32 -8.24 45.82
C LYS A 1094 -28.53 -9.19 45.85
N VAL A 1095 -28.34 -10.46 45.50
CA VAL A 1095 -29.35 -11.50 45.70
C VAL A 1095 -29.49 -11.74 47.20
N SER A 1096 -30.70 -11.58 47.72
CA SER A 1096 -31.00 -11.78 49.15
C SER A 1096 -30.75 -13.22 49.56
N SER A 1097 -29.98 -13.39 50.63
CA SER A 1097 -29.75 -14.65 51.35
C SER A 1097 -31.02 -15.48 51.53
N THR A 1098 -31.02 -16.72 51.07
CA THR A 1098 -32.08 -17.73 51.30
C THR A 1098 -31.71 -18.59 52.53
N PRO A 1099 -32.70 -19.16 53.26
CA PRO A 1099 -32.62 -19.42 54.69
C PRO A 1099 -31.86 -20.68 55.11
N THR A 1100 -31.32 -20.62 56.32
CA THR A 1100 -30.74 -21.71 57.11
C THR A 1100 -31.73 -22.87 57.28
N LEU A 1101 -31.35 -24.07 56.84
CA LEU A 1101 -32.01 -25.33 57.18
C LEU A 1101 -31.28 -26.04 58.36
N PRO A 1102 -31.99 -26.82 59.19
CA PRO A 1102 -31.47 -27.35 60.44
C PRO A 1102 -30.47 -28.49 60.23
N LYS A 1103 -29.47 -28.54 61.12
CA LYS A 1103 -28.48 -29.62 61.24
C LYS A 1103 -29.15 -30.91 61.72
N GLU A 1104 -29.03 -31.99 60.96
CA GLU A 1104 -29.21 -33.38 61.42
C GLU A 1104 -27.89 -34.16 61.34
N GLU A 1105 -27.85 -35.26 62.08
CA GLU A 1105 -26.70 -35.88 62.76
C GLU A 1105 -25.59 -36.46 61.85
N GLU A 1106 -24.36 -36.38 62.37
CA GLU A 1106 -23.11 -36.85 61.78
C GLU A 1106 -23.05 -38.39 61.68
N GLU A 1107 -23.29 -38.94 60.50
CA GLU A 1107 -22.59 -40.15 60.07
C GLU A 1107 -21.16 -39.75 59.67
N ARG A 1108 -20.16 -40.31 60.36
CA ARG A 1108 -18.73 -40.04 60.12
C ARG A 1108 -18.32 -40.43 58.70
N VAL A 1109 -18.39 -39.46 57.79
CA VAL A 1109 -17.70 -39.53 56.50
C VAL A 1109 -16.18 -39.49 56.75
N PRO A 1110 -15.37 -40.36 56.12
CA PRO A 1110 -13.92 -40.34 56.27
C PRO A 1110 -13.35 -38.94 55.99
N ASP A 1111 -12.37 -38.51 56.79
CA ASP A 1111 -11.68 -37.21 56.68
C ASP A 1111 -10.70 -37.15 55.48
N GLN A 1112 -11.00 -37.91 54.43
CA GLN A 1112 -10.20 -38.06 53.21
C GLN A 1112 -10.92 -37.42 52.03
N LEU A 1113 -10.15 -36.70 51.20
CA LEU A 1113 -10.66 -35.96 50.04
C LEU A 1113 -11.25 -36.86 48.95
N LEU A 1114 -10.68 -38.06 48.80
CA LEU A 1114 -11.08 -39.09 47.85
C LEU A 1114 -11.23 -40.42 48.58
N THR A 1115 -12.38 -41.07 48.40
CA THR A 1115 -12.65 -42.39 48.98
C THR A 1115 -12.97 -43.39 47.87
N PHE A 1116 -12.26 -44.52 47.82
CA PHE A 1116 -12.56 -45.60 46.89
C PHE A 1116 -13.79 -46.38 47.36
N VAL A 1117 -14.83 -46.44 46.52
CA VAL A 1117 -16.12 -47.06 46.84
C VAL A 1117 -16.16 -48.52 46.42
N GLY A 1118 -15.47 -48.85 45.31
CA GLY A 1118 -15.40 -50.20 44.77
C GLY A 1118 -15.46 -50.23 43.24
N TYR A 1119 -15.25 -51.43 42.69
CA TYR A 1119 -15.43 -51.68 41.27
C TYR A 1119 -16.92 -51.90 40.95
N GLN A 1120 -17.41 -51.26 39.88
CA GLN A 1120 -18.80 -51.33 39.43
C GLN A 1120 -19.02 -52.47 38.41
N ASP A 1121 -17.97 -53.21 38.07
CA ASP A 1121 -17.99 -54.31 37.14
C ASP A 1121 -17.32 -55.57 37.72
N GLY A 1122 -17.77 -56.75 37.27
CA GLY A 1122 -17.23 -58.04 37.75
C GLY A 1122 -15.78 -58.30 37.34
N ARG A 1123 -15.22 -57.54 36.37
CA ARG A 1123 -13.84 -57.65 35.90
C ARG A 1123 -12.88 -56.69 36.58
N LYS A 1124 -13.35 -55.86 37.51
CA LYS A 1124 -12.56 -54.86 38.25
C LYS A 1124 -11.84 -53.85 37.35
N ARG A 1125 -12.55 -53.31 36.36
CA ARG A 1125 -12.02 -52.30 35.41
C ARG A 1125 -12.66 -50.93 35.58
N LEU A 1126 -13.92 -50.88 36.02
CA LEU A 1126 -14.65 -49.65 36.26
C LEU A 1126 -14.63 -49.34 37.75
N ALA A 1127 -13.67 -48.53 38.18
CA ALA A 1127 -13.50 -48.13 39.56
C ALA A 1127 -14.27 -46.84 39.85
N LYS A 1128 -14.92 -46.78 41.03
CA LYS A 1128 -15.68 -45.61 41.47
C LYS A 1128 -15.13 -45.02 42.76
N PHE A 1129 -15.01 -43.70 42.79
CA PHE A 1129 -14.58 -42.89 43.92
C PHE A 1129 -15.60 -41.83 44.26
N GLN A 1130 -15.68 -41.48 45.54
CA GLN A 1130 -16.43 -40.33 46.03
C GLN A 1130 -15.47 -39.20 46.36
N ILE A 1131 -15.80 -37.98 45.93
CA ILE A 1131 -15.12 -36.75 46.36
C ILE A 1131 -15.86 -36.22 47.58
N ASN A 1132 -15.15 -36.05 48.70
CA ASN A 1132 -15.73 -35.44 49.89
C ASN A 1132 -15.69 -33.91 49.75
N THR A 1133 -16.81 -33.31 49.36
CA THR A 1133 -16.93 -31.86 49.15
C THR A 1133 -17.19 -31.08 50.44
N MET A 1134 -17.33 -31.75 51.58
CA MET A 1134 -17.71 -31.15 52.86
C MET A 1134 -16.53 -30.95 53.82
N ILE A 1135 -15.30 -31.27 53.39
CA ILE A 1135 -14.09 -31.11 54.22
C ILE A 1135 -13.34 -29.81 53.88
N SER A 1136 -12.71 -29.22 54.89
CA SER A 1136 -11.92 -27.98 54.75
C SER A 1136 -10.77 -28.07 53.74
N LYS A 1137 -10.31 -29.29 53.40
CA LYS A 1137 -9.32 -29.50 52.34
C LYS A 1137 -9.92 -29.22 50.96
N TYR A 1138 -11.17 -29.61 50.70
CA TYR A 1138 -11.86 -29.33 49.44
C TYR A 1138 -12.17 -27.84 49.31
N ASP A 1139 -12.68 -27.21 50.37
CA ASP A 1139 -12.95 -25.76 50.38
C ASP A 1139 -11.72 -24.93 50.02
N ARG A 1140 -10.55 -25.26 50.59
CA ARG A 1140 -9.28 -24.59 50.28
C ARG A 1140 -8.85 -24.71 48.82
N LEU A 1141 -9.24 -25.78 48.13
CA LEU A 1141 -8.90 -26.00 46.72
C LEU A 1141 -9.78 -25.17 45.77
N ILE A 1142 -10.96 -24.73 46.21
CA ILE A 1142 -11.96 -24.10 45.32
C ILE A 1142 -12.35 -22.68 45.72
N VAL A 1143 -12.07 -22.25 46.96
CA VAL A 1143 -12.46 -20.92 47.48
C VAL A 1143 -11.90 -19.74 46.66
N GLY A 1144 -10.76 -19.94 45.99
CA GLY A 1144 -10.15 -18.94 45.10
C GLY A 1144 -10.72 -18.90 43.68
N HIS A 1145 -11.67 -19.77 43.35
CA HIS A 1145 -12.21 -19.93 41.99
C HIS A 1145 -13.71 -19.61 41.95
N VAL A 1146 -14.02 -18.33 42.08
CA VAL A 1146 -15.37 -17.78 42.01
C VAL A 1146 -15.57 -17.09 40.66
N ILE A 1147 -16.60 -17.48 39.91
CA ILE A 1147 -16.94 -16.90 38.60
C ILE A 1147 -18.18 -16.02 38.75
N ALA A 1148 -18.11 -14.79 38.21
CA ALA A 1148 -19.21 -13.83 38.16
C ALA A 1148 -19.86 -13.50 39.53
N GLU A 1149 -19.09 -13.55 40.62
CA GLU A 1149 -19.54 -13.16 41.98
C GLU A 1149 -20.73 -14.01 42.52
N THR A 1150 -20.85 -15.25 42.06
CA THR A 1150 -21.95 -16.15 42.47
C THR A 1150 -21.54 -17.08 43.62
N GLU A 1151 -20.95 -18.23 43.34
CA GLU A 1151 -20.49 -19.22 44.33
C GLU A 1151 -19.13 -19.81 43.91
N PRO A 1152 -18.30 -20.33 44.85
CA PRO A 1152 -17.09 -21.07 44.52
C PRO A 1152 -17.41 -22.32 43.69
N ILE A 1153 -16.72 -22.50 42.57
CA ILE A 1153 -16.86 -23.68 41.71
C ILE A 1153 -15.53 -24.43 41.62
N CYS A 1154 -15.58 -25.76 41.60
CA CYS A 1154 -14.37 -26.57 41.49
C CYS A 1154 -13.68 -26.36 40.14
N PRO A 1155 -12.44 -25.84 40.10
CA PRO A 1155 -11.69 -25.67 38.86
C PRO A 1155 -11.53 -26.99 38.13
N SER A 1156 -11.59 -26.98 36.80
CA SER A 1156 -11.34 -28.17 35.98
C SER A 1156 -9.97 -28.81 36.29
N THR A 1157 -8.96 -28.00 36.61
CA THR A 1157 -7.63 -28.49 36.99
C THR A 1157 -7.63 -29.32 38.28
N VAL A 1158 -8.44 -28.93 39.27
CA VAL A 1158 -8.61 -29.69 40.52
C VAL A 1158 -9.35 -31.00 40.25
N GLN A 1159 -10.39 -30.98 39.42
CA GLN A 1159 -11.11 -32.20 39.02
C GLN A 1159 -10.17 -33.21 38.35
N LEU A 1160 -9.30 -32.75 37.45
CA LEU A 1160 -8.31 -33.59 36.78
C LEU A 1160 -7.24 -34.14 37.71
N ASP A 1161 -6.76 -33.35 38.68
CA ASP A 1161 -5.78 -33.81 39.68
C ASP A 1161 -6.38 -34.91 40.57
N LEU A 1162 -7.65 -34.75 40.98
CA LEU A 1162 -8.38 -35.77 41.72
C LEU A 1162 -8.58 -37.07 40.92
N VAL A 1163 -8.81 -36.99 39.61
CA VAL A 1163 -8.86 -38.15 38.72
C VAL A 1163 -7.51 -38.87 38.65
N VAL A 1164 -6.42 -38.12 38.50
CA VAL A 1164 -5.06 -38.68 38.46
C VAL A 1164 -4.70 -39.33 39.81
N GLU A 1165 -5.05 -38.68 40.92
CA GLU A 1165 -4.86 -39.21 42.28
C GLU A 1165 -5.68 -40.50 42.49
N ALA A 1166 -6.93 -40.54 42.02
CA ALA A 1166 -7.77 -41.74 42.06
C ALA A 1166 -7.13 -42.92 41.31
N ILE A 1167 -6.60 -42.71 40.10
CA ILE A 1167 -5.92 -43.76 39.32
C ILE A 1167 -4.63 -44.21 40.01
N ARG A 1168 -3.82 -43.27 40.54
CA ARG A 1168 -2.59 -43.59 41.29
C ARG A 1168 -2.86 -44.43 42.54
N ASN A 1169 -3.99 -44.18 43.21
CA ASN A 1169 -4.42 -44.98 44.36
C ASN A 1169 -4.80 -46.42 43.97
N LEU A 1170 -5.35 -46.65 42.78
CA LEU A 1170 -5.60 -48.00 42.25
C LEU A 1170 -4.33 -48.71 41.79
N ARG A 1171 -3.38 -47.95 41.23
CA ARG A 1171 -2.17 -48.46 40.58
C ARG A 1171 -0.91 -47.79 41.14
N PRO A 1172 -0.48 -48.15 42.37
CA PRO A 1172 0.73 -47.60 42.99
C PRO A 1172 2.00 -47.87 42.18
N ASP A 1173 1.98 -48.92 41.34
CA ASP A 1173 3.08 -49.30 40.45
C ASP A 1173 3.41 -48.23 39.40
N LEU A 1174 2.44 -47.39 39.00
CA LEU A 1174 2.68 -46.27 38.07
C LEU A 1174 3.65 -45.23 38.67
N MET A 1175 3.55 -45.00 39.98
CA MET A 1175 4.45 -44.10 40.70
C MET A 1175 5.84 -44.71 40.88
N ALA A 1176 5.90 -46.02 41.18
CA ALA A 1176 7.16 -46.75 41.29
C ALA A 1176 7.93 -46.78 39.95
N ALA A 1177 7.22 -46.84 38.82
CA ALA A 1177 7.78 -46.81 37.47
C ALA A 1177 8.09 -45.39 36.94
N LYS A 1178 7.90 -44.33 37.75
CA LYS A 1178 8.10 -42.92 37.37
C LYS A 1178 7.34 -42.48 36.10
N LEU A 1179 6.16 -43.05 35.87
CA LEU A 1179 5.33 -42.67 34.73
C LEU A 1179 4.57 -41.37 35.03
N MET A 1180 4.54 -40.46 34.06
CA MET A 1180 3.86 -39.18 34.12
C MET A 1180 2.48 -39.25 33.47
N PRO A 1181 1.44 -38.66 34.09
CA PRO A 1181 0.11 -38.61 33.53
C PRO A 1181 0.04 -37.62 32.36
N GLN A 1182 -0.65 -38.01 31.30
CA GLN A 1182 -1.05 -37.16 30.18
C GLN A 1182 -2.57 -37.19 30.08
N ILE A 1183 -3.18 -36.03 29.91
CA ILE A 1183 -4.63 -35.89 29.88
C ILE A 1183 -5.06 -35.50 28.48
N HIS A 1184 -6.00 -36.24 27.91
CA HIS A 1184 -6.42 -36.14 26.51
C HIS A 1184 -7.94 -35.98 26.42
N GLY A 1185 -8.39 -35.20 25.43
CA GLY A 1185 -9.80 -35.11 25.07
C GLY A 1185 -10.73 -34.63 26.20
N VAL A 1186 -10.26 -33.74 27.08
CA VAL A 1186 -11.05 -33.26 28.22
C VAL A 1186 -12.23 -32.42 27.75
N GLN A 1187 -13.43 -32.77 28.19
CA GLN A 1187 -14.65 -31.98 27.99
C GLN A 1187 -15.21 -31.54 29.33
N ASN A 1188 -15.35 -30.23 29.54
CA ASN A 1188 -15.99 -29.65 30.72
C ASN A 1188 -17.42 -29.24 30.34
N GLN A 1189 -18.42 -29.91 30.92
CA GLN A 1189 -19.83 -29.78 30.54
C GLN A 1189 -20.65 -28.97 31.56
N SER A 1190 -20.36 -29.12 32.86
CA SER A 1190 -21.11 -28.45 33.92
C SER A 1190 -20.21 -28.16 35.13
N PRO A 1191 -20.32 -26.98 35.77
CA PRO A 1191 -19.53 -26.66 36.94
C PRO A 1191 -19.95 -27.51 38.17
N ILE A 1192 -18.98 -27.81 39.04
CA ILE A 1192 -19.25 -28.42 40.35
C ILE A 1192 -19.29 -27.28 41.37
N CYS A 1193 -20.48 -26.92 41.84
CA CYS A 1193 -20.66 -25.94 42.92
C CYS A 1193 -20.68 -26.64 44.29
N ILE A 1194 -20.38 -25.91 45.36
CA ILE A 1194 -20.59 -26.40 46.73
C ILE A 1194 -22.10 -26.56 46.93
N ASN A 1195 -22.56 -27.80 47.09
CA ASN A 1195 -23.96 -28.10 47.36
C ASN A 1195 -24.06 -29.34 48.25
N ALA A 1196 -24.44 -29.14 49.52
CA ALA A 1196 -24.58 -30.20 50.50
C ALA A 1196 -25.67 -31.23 50.15
N ALA A 1197 -26.57 -30.92 49.20
CA ALA A 1197 -27.60 -31.84 48.71
C ALA A 1197 -27.13 -32.78 47.59
N ARG A 1198 -25.86 -32.69 47.15
CA ARG A 1198 -25.32 -33.51 46.05
C ARG A 1198 -24.05 -34.25 46.47
N ALA A 1199 -23.93 -35.50 46.04
CA ALA A 1199 -22.69 -36.26 46.13
C ALA A 1199 -21.94 -36.17 44.79
N VAL A 1200 -20.62 -36.01 44.84
CA VAL A 1200 -19.75 -35.91 43.66
C VAL A 1200 -18.88 -37.16 43.54
N TRP A 1201 -18.75 -37.67 42.31
CA TRP A 1201 -18.15 -38.97 42.02
C TRP A 1201 -17.13 -38.88 40.89
N ILE A 1202 -16.16 -39.78 40.93
CA ILE A 1202 -15.26 -40.09 39.81
C ILE A 1202 -15.45 -41.56 39.45
N GLU A 1203 -15.69 -41.84 38.17
CA GLU A 1203 -15.61 -43.18 37.60
C GLU A 1203 -14.41 -43.22 36.64
N VAL A 1204 -13.54 -44.22 36.80
CA VAL A 1204 -12.40 -44.46 35.90
C VAL A 1204 -12.48 -45.87 35.35
N ASN A 1205 -12.35 -46.01 34.04
CA ASN A 1205 -12.46 -47.27 33.31
C ASN A 1205 -11.15 -47.56 32.57
N GLU A 1206 -10.50 -48.68 32.89
CA GLU A 1206 -9.25 -49.09 32.24
C GLU A 1206 -9.47 -49.44 30.76
N ASP A 1207 -8.62 -48.89 29.89
CA ASP A 1207 -8.66 -49.08 28.44
C ASP A 1207 -7.50 -49.98 27.98
N ASP A 1208 -7.85 -51.24 27.68
CA ASP A 1208 -6.93 -52.31 27.24
C ASP A 1208 -6.47 -52.17 25.78
N THR A 1209 -7.01 -51.23 25.00
CA THR A 1209 -6.65 -51.08 23.59
C THR A 1209 -5.36 -50.27 23.38
N SER A 1210 -4.85 -49.65 24.45
CA SER A 1210 -3.67 -48.81 24.44
C SER A 1210 -2.40 -49.60 24.79
N THR A 1211 -1.31 -49.33 24.07
CA THR A 1211 0.03 -49.89 24.38
C THR A 1211 0.65 -49.31 25.66
N ALA A 1212 0.10 -48.20 26.19
CA ALA A 1212 0.47 -47.59 27.46
C ALA A 1212 -0.71 -47.64 28.45
N PRO A 1213 -0.48 -47.78 29.77
CA PRO A 1213 -1.54 -47.80 30.77
C PRO A 1213 -2.46 -46.57 30.65
N SER A 1214 -3.76 -46.79 30.44
CA SER A 1214 -4.71 -45.71 30.18
C SER A 1214 -6.11 -45.95 30.74
N TRP A 1215 -6.78 -44.86 31.11
CA TRP A 1215 -8.13 -44.87 31.68
C TRP A 1215 -8.99 -43.77 31.07
N ASN A 1216 -10.22 -44.12 30.70
CA ASN A 1216 -11.26 -43.13 30.44
C ASN A 1216 -11.90 -42.75 31.77
N PHE A 1217 -12.26 -41.48 31.98
CA PHE A 1217 -12.86 -41.03 33.22
C PHE A 1217 -14.10 -40.17 33.01
N GLU A 1218 -14.99 -40.21 34.02
CA GLU A 1218 -16.13 -39.33 34.17
C GLU A 1218 -16.17 -38.78 35.60
N VAL A 1219 -16.36 -37.47 35.71
CA VAL A 1219 -16.66 -36.77 36.97
C VAL A 1219 -18.11 -36.30 36.90
N PHE A 1220 -18.94 -36.70 37.86
CA PHE A 1220 -20.37 -36.40 37.86
C PHE A 1220 -20.92 -36.21 39.28
N SER A 1221 -22.09 -35.58 39.41
CA SER A 1221 -22.82 -35.49 40.68
C SER A 1221 -24.19 -36.14 40.61
N THR A 1222 -24.69 -36.61 41.76
CA THR A 1222 -26.04 -37.16 41.94
C THR A 1222 -26.74 -36.45 43.11
N ASP A 1223 -28.05 -36.26 43.00
CA ASP A 1223 -28.87 -35.74 44.10
C ASP A 1223 -28.97 -36.78 45.22
N LEU A 1224 -28.79 -36.35 46.48
CA LEU A 1224 -28.91 -37.23 47.65
C LEU A 1224 -30.38 -37.69 47.87
N ALA A 1225 -31.36 -36.90 47.45
CA ALA A 1225 -32.78 -37.23 47.57
C ALA A 1225 -33.32 -38.08 46.41
N ASN A 1226 -32.65 -38.07 45.24
CA ASN A 1226 -33.03 -38.87 44.08
C ASN A 1226 -31.79 -39.31 43.28
N SER A 1227 -31.25 -40.48 43.62
CA SER A 1227 -29.98 -41.01 43.11
C SER A 1227 -29.95 -41.32 41.61
N THR A 1228 -31.08 -41.20 40.90
CA THR A 1228 -31.21 -41.49 39.46
C THR A 1228 -30.82 -40.31 38.55
N LEU A 1229 -30.79 -39.08 39.07
CA LEU A 1229 -30.42 -37.88 38.31
C LEU A 1229 -28.90 -37.64 38.35
N LYS A 1230 -28.20 -38.09 37.30
CA LYS A 1230 -26.75 -37.89 37.09
C LYS A 1230 -26.48 -36.60 36.31
N THR A 1231 -25.72 -35.67 36.91
CA THR A 1231 -25.20 -34.48 36.21
C THR A 1231 -23.73 -34.70 35.87
N LEU A 1232 -23.40 -34.75 34.58
CA LEU A 1232 -22.03 -34.93 34.10
C LEU A 1232 -21.27 -33.60 34.15
N HIS A 1233 -20.07 -33.60 34.72
CA HIS A 1233 -19.24 -32.40 34.89
C HIS A 1233 -18.04 -32.40 33.95
N THR A 1234 -17.21 -33.44 34.02
CA THR A 1234 -15.98 -33.52 33.23
C THR A 1234 -15.73 -34.94 32.73
N THR A 1235 -15.33 -35.10 31.48
CA THR A 1235 -14.90 -36.38 30.91
C THR A 1235 -13.57 -36.25 30.21
N GLY A 1236 -12.86 -37.36 30.00
CA GLY A 1236 -11.61 -37.39 29.24
C GLY A 1236 -10.88 -38.72 29.38
N LYS A 1237 -9.61 -38.74 28.94
CA LYS A 1237 -8.73 -39.91 29.03
C LYS A 1237 -7.41 -39.54 29.69
N VAL A 1238 -6.92 -40.39 30.60
CA VAL A 1238 -5.59 -40.28 31.22
C VAL A 1238 -4.70 -41.41 30.73
N LEU A 1239 -3.50 -41.08 30.26
CA LEU A 1239 -2.46 -42.04 29.87
C LEU A 1239 -1.22 -41.84 30.73
N PHE A 1240 -0.53 -42.91 31.12
CA PHE A 1240 0.72 -42.82 31.88
C PHE A 1240 1.91 -43.27 31.02
N ARG A 1241 2.95 -42.41 30.91
CA ARG A 1241 4.13 -42.66 30.07
C ARG A 1241 5.44 -42.28 30.75
N PRO A 1242 6.59 -42.86 30.36
CA PRO A 1242 7.90 -42.49 30.93
C PRO A 1242 8.25 -41.02 30.64
N SER A 1243 8.87 -40.35 31.60
CA SER A 1243 9.31 -38.95 31.45
C SER A 1243 10.38 -38.74 30.37
N ASP A 1244 11.07 -39.81 29.96
CA ASP A 1244 12.14 -39.82 28.97
C ASP A 1244 11.69 -40.29 27.58
N ASP A 1245 10.39 -40.58 27.39
CA ASP A 1245 9.80 -41.00 26.12
C ASP A 1245 10.20 -40.05 24.98
N LEU A 1246 10.86 -40.62 23.98
CA LEU A 1246 11.39 -39.91 22.83
C LEU A 1246 10.29 -39.20 22.04
N MET A 1247 9.10 -39.80 21.94
CA MET A 1247 7.96 -39.18 21.26
C MET A 1247 7.43 -37.97 22.01
N ILE A 1248 7.43 -37.99 23.35
CA ILE A 1248 7.07 -36.83 24.17
C ILE A 1248 8.10 -35.72 23.97
N LYS A 1249 9.40 -36.04 24.00
CA LYS A 1249 10.46 -35.05 23.73
C LYS A 1249 10.37 -34.45 22.34
N LEU A 1250 10.01 -35.26 21.33
CA LEU A 1250 9.81 -34.80 19.95
C LEU A 1250 8.53 -33.97 19.80
N GLU A 1251 7.44 -34.34 20.47
CA GLU A 1251 6.18 -33.60 20.48
C GLU A 1251 6.30 -32.26 21.25
N PHE A 1252 7.07 -32.23 22.34
CA PHE A 1252 7.43 -31.00 23.03
C PHE A 1252 8.41 -30.15 22.21
N ALA A 1253 9.39 -30.74 21.53
CA ALA A 1253 10.26 -30.03 20.60
C ALA A 1253 9.45 -29.39 19.46
N ARG A 1254 8.34 -30.00 19.04
CA ARG A 1254 7.38 -29.43 18.07
C ARG A 1254 6.64 -28.19 18.61
N LEU A 1255 6.40 -28.12 19.92
CA LEU A 1255 5.71 -26.99 20.60
C LEU A 1255 6.66 -25.91 21.14
N SER A 1256 7.97 -26.20 21.21
CA SER A 1256 9.02 -25.30 21.73
C SER A 1256 9.78 -24.56 20.63
N GLY A 1257 9.35 -24.65 19.37
CA GLY A 1257 10.08 -24.22 18.18
C GLY A 1257 9.43 -23.11 17.39
#